data_AF-J2WIX5-F1
#
_entry.id   AF-J2WIX5-F1
#
_cell.length_a   1.000
_cell.length_b   1.000
_cell.length_c   1.000
_cell.angle_alpha   90.00
_cell.angle_beta   90.00
_cell.angle_gamma   90.00
#
_symmetry.space_group_name_H-M   'P 1'
#
loop_
_entity.id
_entity.type
_entity.pdbx_description
1 polymer ?
#
loop_
_entity_poly.entity_id
_entity_poly.type
_entity_poly.pdbx_seq_one_letter_code
_entity_poly.pdbx_strand_id
1 'polypeptide(L)'
;MYLAKFFRAGVVLAGLLVSHNISAQPAPAQQLKEVQVESNAFTLADPVPAWVEQLPLPQTTSTLPVVIRLADTQYQLGQVPQMYTRRAMLINDAAALTAAGRYSIPFVPEYERVQLHAIRIYRGAEQFDRTSTSSIRFLQREQDLERGMYSGRVTASILIDDVRVGDTIEIAYTTSGQNPVFAGKAFGLSPWDLGLPTLHRRVVLNYPVGRPIAWRVVGDQPLLPHMTPAETVRNGVKRVAFDEQPLPTMTAEAMTAPEYFGVRLVQFSEFSGWSDVAGWANKLFTVSAPRDGEFSEVVKRIKALPSAQARVVAALEFAQSQIRYFSVSLGESSHRPASPDEVLRRRYGDCKDKSLLLVTLLHELGIESKPVLLQIGRHGGLEKTLPSPQFFDHAIVQATVDGKSYFLDPTRLGQHGRLDRMGQAHDGVQVLVVARDSNAVSQVPAAEDIVGDELTERASLARFGEEGQLDVKRVWHGVAAEALRIGYDRMPREQINRSIGDAMERRYPGAKLMGTPELHDDTVNNEFSISASYRIPKLANEVDVNWVVAFAPDSLQGALTSSPSANRATPLRILKYPFHAKYSFEMTFPEQVSGSIDPRAPTVSNKYFSAGLTESFRGNVARKAVDLKTLQTSVEAADYSAYAEDLRALNKAIGGSFFVNKAFVSAAEASKSDLTHRLQEQRVELVKKLNETIGGGKIAGSDLANAHCFRAVAQADLGQIEEAMRDANSAVRLAPNTPIPLTCRADINFRSGQFEKSQTDYANAIALGGGSDGTAFRSRGLAKLFAGRVEDANADFAKASELGDAETRLFSEVWLVATSGRLRKPVPPELIARAAAEAHGDWPRAALAMLTGALSPDEMFKSLDKKAGDERQMALTEAHFYLGQHYLVTGEIEKARAAFEKTRELGVIDYIEYIVAKLELERLKAQGATTSAKPTSSAH
;
A
#
# COMPACT_ATOMS: atom_id res chain seq x y z
N MET A 1 1.47 -8.89 -29.45
CA MET A 1 1.67 -8.01 -28.29
C MET A 1 0.40 -7.41 -27.66
N TYR A 2 -0.84 -7.67 -28.09
CA TYR A 2 -2.03 -7.06 -27.42
C TYR A 2 -3.29 -7.94 -27.44
N LEU A 3 -3.21 -9.17 -26.90
CA LEU A 3 -4.40 -10.04 -26.74
C LEU A 3 -5.04 -9.96 -25.33
N ALA A 4 -4.49 -9.16 -24.41
CA ALA A 4 -5.09 -8.92 -23.09
C ALA A 4 -6.27 -7.91 -23.08
N LYS A 5 -6.72 -7.41 -24.25
CA LYS A 5 -7.86 -6.46 -24.32
C LYS A 5 -9.25 -7.14 -24.36
N PHE A 6 -9.34 -8.47 -24.36
CA PHE A 6 -10.64 -9.18 -24.39
C PHE A 6 -11.38 -9.29 -23.06
N PHE A 7 -10.81 -8.84 -21.93
CA PHE A 7 -11.48 -8.84 -20.62
C PHE A 7 -12.09 -7.49 -20.18
N ARG A 8 -12.09 -6.46 -21.04
CA ARG A 8 -12.57 -5.10 -20.68
C ARG A 8 -13.88 -4.63 -21.31
N ALA A 9 -14.60 -5.48 -22.03
CA ALA A 9 -15.84 -5.08 -22.71
C ALA A 9 -17.15 -5.42 -21.95
N GLY A 10 -17.10 -5.83 -20.68
CA GLY A 10 -18.29 -6.26 -19.91
C GLY A 10 -18.60 -5.51 -18.61
N VAL A 11 -17.86 -4.46 -18.23
CA VAL A 11 -18.06 -3.75 -16.94
C VAL A 11 -18.02 -2.24 -17.12
N VAL A 12 -18.80 -1.71 -18.07
CA VAL A 12 -19.04 -0.25 -18.17
C VAL A 12 -20.49 0.02 -17.77
N LEU A 13 -20.80 -0.09 -16.47
CA LEU A 13 -21.87 0.66 -15.79
C LEU A 13 -21.90 0.41 -14.27
N ALA A 14 -20.81 0.67 -13.54
CA ALA A 14 -20.83 0.91 -12.07
C ALA A 14 -19.39 1.11 -11.58
N GLY A 15 -18.94 2.35 -11.53
CA GLY A 15 -17.58 2.65 -11.08
C GLY A 15 -17.11 4.05 -11.41
N LEU A 16 -18.01 5.03 -11.33
CA LEU A 16 -17.65 6.44 -11.35
C LEU A 16 -18.37 7.06 -10.17
N LEU A 17 -17.67 7.14 -9.03
CA LEU A 17 -17.80 8.20 -8.04
C LEU A 17 -16.63 8.05 -7.06
N VAL A 18 -15.93 9.18 -6.86
CA VAL A 18 -14.89 9.47 -5.85
C VAL A 18 -13.42 9.14 -6.21
N SER A 19 -12.80 10.01 -7.00
CA SER A 19 -11.52 10.67 -6.66
C SER A 19 -11.36 11.94 -7.52
N HIS A 20 -10.92 13.03 -6.90
CA HIS A 20 -11.14 14.40 -7.34
C HIS A 20 -10.32 14.85 -8.57
N ASN A 21 -11.04 15.42 -9.53
CA ASN A 21 -10.75 16.63 -10.31
C ASN A 21 -9.31 17.16 -10.30
N ILE A 22 -8.54 16.72 -11.30
CA ILE A 22 -7.91 17.68 -12.22
C ILE A 22 -8.90 17.79 -13.37
N SER A 23 -9.32 19.00 -13.74
CA SER A 23 -10.09 19.19 -14.98
C SER A 23 -9.17 18.85 -16.15
N ALA A 24 -9.08 17.56 -16.49
CA ALA A 24 -8.82 17.18 -17.85
C ALA A 24 -10.02 17.76 -18.61
N GLN A 25 -9.79 18.82 -19.38
CA GLN A 25 -10.69 19.10 -20.50
C GLN A 25 -11.00 17.75 -21.17
N PRO A 26 -12.27 17.43 -21.47
CA PRO A 26 -12.56 16.23 -22.24
C PRO A 26 -11.65 16.27 -23.46
N ALA A 27 -10.78 15.27 -23.59
CA ALA A 27 -9.86 15.20 -24.72
C ALA A 27 -10.68 15.47 -25.98
N PRO A 28 -10.25 16.39 -26.86
CA PRO A 28 -11.00 16.67 -28.09
C PRO A 28 -11.25 15.33 -28.75
N ALA A 29 -12.53 15.03 -29.02
CA ALA A 29 -12.96 13.75 -29.57
C ALA A 29 -12.03 13.41 -30.75
N GLN A 30 -11.21 12.36 -30.59
CA GLN A 30 -10.32 11.89 -31.66
C GLN A 30 -11.18 11.78 -32.92
N GLN A 31 -10.89 12.60 -33.93
CA GLN A 31 -11.54 12.51 -35.23
C GLN A 31 -11.26 11.11 -35.76
N LEU A 32 -12.29 10.25 -35.71
CA LEU A 32 -12.23 8.92 -36.28
C LEU A 32 -12.06 9.10 -37.79
N LYS A 33 -10.88 8.76 -38.31
CA LYS A 33 -10.63 8.79 -39.74
C LYS A 33 -11.22 7.51 -40.34
N GLU A 34 -12.20 7.70 -41.20
CA GLU A 34 -12.66 6.63 -42.09
C GLU A 34 -11.55 6.34 -43.11
N VAL A 35 -11.22 5.07 -43.26
CA VAL A 35 -10.15 4.60 -44.15
C VAL A 35 -10.72 3.66 -45.21
N GLN A 36 -10.08 3.63 -46.37
CA GLN A 36 -10.34 2.60 -47.37
C GLN A 36 -9.41 1.42 -47.09
N VAL A 37 -9.96 0.21 -47.03
CA VAL A 37 -9.18 -1.04 -46.96
C VAL A 37 -9.19 -1.70 -48.32
N GLU A 38 -8.16 -2.51 -48.63
CA GLU A 38 -8.16 -3.30 -49.86
C GLU A 38 -9.43 -4.16 -49.94
N SER A 39 -9.99 -4.31 -51.14
CA SER A 39 -11.28 -5.00 -51.34
C SER A 39 -11.26 -6.47 -50.92
N ASN A 40 -10.09 -7.11 -50.86
CA ASN A 40 -9.92 -8.47 -50.37
C ASN A 40 -9.69 -8.53 -48.85
N ALA A 41 -9.40 -7.41 -48.18
CA ALA A 41 -9.09 -7.37 -46.76
C ALA A 41 -10.32 -7.60 -45.88
N PHE A 42 -11.49 -7.16 -46.37
CA PHE A 42 -12.78 -7.40 -45.77
C PHE A 42 -13.80 -7.74 -46.86
N THR A 43 -14.39 -8.93 -46.79
CA THR A 43 -15.37 -9.41 -47.76
C THR A 43 -16.72 -9.72 -47.08
N LEU A 44 -17.78 -9.65 -47.87
CA LEU A 44 -19.17 -9.66 -47.40
C LEU A 44 -19.95 -10.84 -47.99
N ALA A 45 -20.80 -11.44 -47.16
CA ALA A 45 -21.70 -12.53 -47.56
C ALA A 45 -20.96 -13.75 -48.15
N ASP A 46 -19.71 -13.98 -47.71
CA ASP A 46 -18.97 -15.18 -48.10
C ASP A 46 -19.60 -16.43 -47.47
N PRO A 47 -19.60 -17.57 -48.17
CA PRO A 47 -20.04 -18.83 -47.58
C PRO A 47 -19.18 -19.17 -46.35
N VAL A 48 -19.83 -19.72 -45.32
CA VAL A 48 -19.13 -20.25 -44.15
C VAL A 48 -18.13 -21.34 -44.62
N PRO A 49 -16.85 -21.31 -44.18
CA PRO A 49 -15.87 -22.28 -44.64
C PRO A 49 -16.29 -23.71 -44.35
N ALA A 50 -16.05 -24.63 -45.30
CA ALA A 50 -16.51 -26.02 -45.20
C ALA A 50 -15.94 -26.82 -44.01
N TRP A 51 -14.83 -26.35 -43.42
CA TRP A 51 -14.24 -26.96 -42.23
C TRP A 51 -14.96 -26.58 -40.92
N VAL A 52 -15.82 -25.55 -40.95
CA VAL A 52 -16.56 -25.06 -39.79
C VAL A 52 -17.78 -25.94 -39.54
N GLU A 53 -17.91 -26.41 -38.31
CA GLU A 53 -19.09 -27.15 -37.87
C GLU A 53 -20.17 -26.17 -37.38
N GLN A 54 -21.34 -26.12 -38.00
CA GLN A 54 -22.42 -25.22 -37.58
C GLN A 54 -23.33 -25.88 -36.54
N LEU A 55 -23.54 -25.20 -35.40
CA LEU A 55 -24.50 -25.63 -34.37
C LEU A 55 -25.90 -25.07 -34.61
N PRO A 56 -26.97 -25.73 -34.16
CA PRO A 56 -28.28 -25.09 -34.06
C PRO A 56 -28.21 -23.93 -33.06
N LEU A 57 -29.01 -22.89 -33.27
CA LEU A 57 -29.12 -21.77 -32.33
C LEU A 57 -29.99 -22.20 -31.12
N PRO A 58 -29.47 -22.22 -29.88
CA PRO A 58 -30.26 -22.64 -28.72
C PRO A 58 -31.49 -21.76 -28.50
N GLN A 59 -32.65 -22.37 -28.24
CA GLN A 59 -33.88 -21.64 -27.90
C GLN A 59 -33.85 -21.15 -26.45
N THR A 60 -34.54 -20.05 -26.15
CA THR A 60 -34.61 -19.51 -24.79
C THR A 60 -35.87 -18.68 -24.57
N THR A 61 -36.36 -18.73 -23.34
CA THR A 61 -37.44 -17.88 -22.82
C THR A 61 -36.93 -16.94 -21.72
N SER A 62 -35.60 -16.80 -21.59
CA SER A 62 -34.99 -15.96 -20.57
C SER A 62 -35.41 -14.51 -20.72
N THR A 63 -35.73 -13.88 -19.59
CA THR A 63 -36.11 -12.47 -19.48
C THR A 63 -34.96 -11.58 -19.00
N LEU A 64 -33.75 -12.14 -18.84
CA LEU A 64 -32.57 -11.37 -18.44
C LEU A 64 -32.21 -10.31 -19.50
N PRO A 65 -31.66 -9.14 -19.11
CA PRO A 65 -31.41 -8.02 -20.02
C PRO A 65 -30.68 -8.37 -21.31
N VAL A 66 -29.64 -9.19 -21.20
CA VAL A 66 -28.87 -9.73 -22.33
C VAL A 66 -28.53 -11.19 -22.05
N VAL A 67 -28.72 -12.06 -23.04
CA VAL A 67 -28.36 -13.49 -22.94
C VAL A 67 -27.58 -13.90 -24.18
N ILE A 68 -26.41 -14.48 -23.99
CA ILE A 68 -25.65 -15.10 -25.08
C ILE A 68 -26.28 -16.47 -25.36
N ARG A 69 -27.02 -16.58 -26.46
CA ARG A 69 -27.61 -17.85 -26.89
C ARG A 69 -26.54 -18.80 -27.42
N LEU A 70 -25.55 -18.28 -28.13
CA LEU A 70 -24.43 -19.07 -28.65
C LEU A 70 -23.15 -18.24 -28.69
N ALA A 71 -22.07 -18.80 -28.13
CA ALA A 71 -20.71 -18.30 -28.29
C ALA A 71 -19.80 -19.42 -28.81
N ASP A 72 -19.68 -19.52 -30.14
CA ASP A 72 -18.87 -20.54 -30.82
C ASP A 72 -17.61 -19.92 -31.44
N THR A 73 -16.46 -20.53 -31.18
CA THR A 73 -15.16 -20.09 -31.73
C THR A 73 -14.39 -21.31 -32.20
N GLN A 74 -14.03 -21.36 -33.48
CA GLN A 74 -13.33 -22.51 -34.05
C GLN A 74 -12.05 -22.04 -34.73
N TYR A 75 -10.95 -22.71 -34.41
CA TYR A 75 -9.63 -22.42 -34.95
C TYR A 75 -9.23 -23.50 -35.93
N GLN A 76 -8.75 -23.10 -37.10
CA GLN A 76 -8.05 -23.96 -38.06
C GLN A 76 -6.58 -23.54 -38.07
N LEU A 77 -5.75 -24.25 -37.32
CA LEU A 77 -4.33 -23.95 -37.14
C LEU A 77 -3.47 -24.62 -38.23
N GLY A 78 -3.73 -24.25 -39.48
CA GLY A 78 -2.92 -24.59 -40.65
C GLY A 78 -1.76 -23.61 -40.87
N GLN A 79 -1.09 -23.69 -42.03
CA GLN A 79 0.00 -22.75 -42.38
C GLN A 79 -0.46 -21.28 -42.30
N VAL A 80 -1.66 -20.99 -42.79
CA VAL A 80 -2.38 -19.74 -42.53
C VAL A 80 -3.46 -20.06 -41.50
N PRO A 81 -3.32 -19.60 -40.25
CA PRO A 81 -4.33 -19.86 -39.23
C PRO A 81 -5.62 -19.11 -39.57
N GLN A 82 -6.76 -19.73 -39.27
CA GLN A 82 -8.07 -19.13 -39.39
C GLN A 82 -8.84 -19.27 -38.08
N MET A 83 -9.64 -18.26 -37.75
CA MET A 83 -10.53 -18.23 -36.60
C MET A 83 -11.93 -17.87 -37.07
N TYR A 84 -12.85 -18.83 -36.99
CA TYR A 84 -14.27 -18.61 -37.17
C TYR A 84 -14.90 -18.21 -35.84
N THR A 85 -15.68 -17.13 -35.86
CA THR A 85 -16.43 -16.61 -34.71
C THR A 85 -17.90 -16.53 -35.06
N ARG A 86 -18.74 -17.14 -34.22
CA ARG A 86 -20.20 -16.97 -34.27
C ARG A 86 -20.74 -16.57 -32.90
N ARG A 87 -21.49 -15.47 -32.84
CA ARG A 87 -22.10 -14.93 -31.62
C ARG A 87 -23.58 -14.68 -31.88
N ALA A 88 -24.44 -15.16 -31.00
CA ALA A 88 -25.86 -14.87 -31.03
C ALA A 88 -26.32 -14.38 -29.65
N MET A 89 -26.88 -13.17 -29.58
CA MET A 89 -27.22 -12.50 -28.32
C MET A 89 -28.67 -12.03 -28.35
N LEU A 90 -29.48 -12.49 -27.40
CA LEU A 90 -30.83 -11.99 -27.14
C LEU A 90 -30.74 -10.68 -26.35
N ILE A 91 -31.46 -9.65 -26.79
CA ILE A 91 -31.48 -8.32 -26.18
C ILE A 91 -32.88 -8.01 -25.67
N ASN A 92 -33.10 -8.15 -24.37
CA ASN A 92 -34.41 -7.91 -23.74
C ASN A 92 -34.54 -6.52 -23.09
N ASP A 93 -33.43 -5.80 -22.94
CA ASP A 93 -33.41 -4.49 -22.29
C ASP A 93 -33.18 -3.34 -23.28
N ALA A 94 -33.94 -2.25 -23.12
CA ALA A 94 -33.88 -1.11 -24.01
C ALA A 94 -32.53 -0.35 -23.92
N ALA A 95 -31.88 -0.31 -22.74
CA ALA A 95 -30.59 0.35 -22.60
C ALA A 95 -29.47 -0.42 -23.31
N ALA A 96 -29.60 -1.75 -23.43
CA ALA A 96 -28.66 -2.60 -24.16
C ALA A 96 -28.75 -2.44 -25.69
N LEU A 97 -29.87 -1.93 -26.24
CA LEU A 97 -30.07 -1.81 -27.70
C LEU A 97 -28.99 -0.98 -28.39
N THR A 98 -28.57 0.12 -27.77
CA THR A 98 -27.56 1.02 -28.36
C THR A 98 -26.23 0.31 -28.56
N ALA A 99 -25.82 -0.52 -27.58
CA ALA A 99 -24.61 -1.31 -27.69
C ALA A 99 -24.80 -2.50 -28.65
N ALA A 100 -25.97 -3.14 -28.63
CA ALA A 100 -26.25 -4.33 -29.43
C ALA A 100 -26.39 -4.05 -30.94
N GLY A 101 -26.91 -2.88 -31.31
CA GLY A 101 -27.01 -2.44 -32.71
C GLY A 101 -25.65 -2.07 -33.33
N ARG A 102 -24.56 -2.15 -32.58
CA ARG A 102 -23.20 -1.82 -33.06
C ARG A 102 -22.26 -3.00 -32.81
N TYR A 103 -21.71 -3.55 -33.88
CA TYR A 103 -20.66 -4.57 -33.78
C TYR A 103 -19.33 -4.05 -34.32
N SER A 104 -18.23 -4.56 -33.79
CA SER A 104 -16.89 -4.14 -34.21
C SER A 104 -15.97 -5.34 -34.37
N ILE A 105 -15.35 -5.46 -35.55
CA ILE A 105 -14.35 -6.48 -35.84
C ILE A 105 -12.99 -5.78 -36.01
N PRO A 106 -12.09 -5.87 -35.01
CA PRO A 106 -10.73 -5.37 -35.16
C PRO A 106 -9.88 -6.34 -35.97
N PHE A 107 -9.09 -5.82 -36.91
CA PHE A 107 -8.12 -6.61 -37.67
C PHE A 107 -6.97 -5.73 -38.19
N VAL A 108 -5.90 -6.36 -38.67
CA VAL A 108 -4.71 -5.71 -39.24
C VAL A 108 -4.63 -6.03 -40.73
N PRO A 109 -5.08 -5.13 -41.62
CA PRO A 109 -5.23 -5.40 -43.05
C PRO A 109 -3.94 -5.86 -43.76
N GLU A 110 -2.76 -5.58 -43.20
CA GLU A 110 -1.48 -5.99 -43.79
C GLU A 110 -1.30 -7.51 -43.81
N TYR A 111 -1.83 -8.24 -42.83
CA TYR A 111 -1.63 -9.69 -42.70
C TYR A 111 -2.87 -10.47 -42.25
N GLU A 112 -3.98 -9.81 -41.94
CA GLU A 112 -5.27 -10.43 -41.63
C GLU A 112 -6.29 -10.15 -42.73
N ARG A 113 -7.20 -11.09 -42.93
CA ARG A 113 -8.36 -10.98 -43.82
C ARG A 113 -9.61 -11.36 -43.05
N VAL A 114 -10.69 -10.58 -43.20
CA VAL A 114 -11.97 -10.81 -42.53
C VAL A 114 -13.04 -11.15 -43.56
N GLN A 115 -13.71 -12.28 -43.38
CA GLN A 115 -14.83 -12.74 -44.20
C GLN A 115 -16.09 -12.68 -43.33
N LEU A 116 -16.97 -11.71 -43.57
CA LEU A 116 -18.24 -11.61 -42.86
C LEU A 116 -19.27 -12.52 -43.53
N HIS A 117 -19.68 -13.59 -42.83
CA HIS A 117 -20.58 -14.60 -43.37
C HIS A 117 -22.05 -14.26 -43.16
N ALA A 118 -22.39 -13.71 -41.99
CA ALA A 118 -23.78 -13.42 -41.66
C ALA A 118 -23.92 -12.32 -40.61
N ILE A 119 -24.94 -11.47 -40.77
CA ILE A 119 -25.59 -10.68 -39.73
C ILE A 119 -27.08 -10.99 -39.81
N ARG A 120 -27.67 -11.56 -38.75
CA ARG A 120 -29.08 -11.95 -38.75
C ARG A 120 -29.78 -11.46 -37.50
N ILE A 121 -31.03 -11.07 -37.66
CA ILE A 121 -31.94 -10.75 -36.56
C ILE A 121 -33.01 -11.84 -36.50
N TYR A 122 -33.19 -12.45 -35.33
CA TYR A 122 -34.30 -13.36 -35.06
C TYR A 122 -35.31 -12.67 -34.16
N ARG A 123 -36.55 -12.58 -34.63
CA ARG A 123 -37.69 -11.99 -33.89
C ARG A 123 -38.78 -13.04 -33.80
N GLY A 124 -38.82 -13.75 -32.67
CA GLY A 124 -39.62 -14.97 -32.56
C GLY A 124 -39.16 -16.04 -33.55
N ALA A 125 -40.07 -16.51 -34.41
CA ALA A 125 -39.77 -17.49 -35.46
C ALA A 125 -39.26 -16.86 -36.76
N GLU A 126 -39.37 -15.54 -36.91
CA GLU A 126 -38.94 -14.83 -38.12
C GLU A 126 -37.43 -14.56 -38.09
N GLN A 127 -36.80 -14.66 -39.27
CA GLN A 127 -35.39 -14.38 -39.47
C GLN A 127 -35.23 -13.28 -40.54
N PHE A 128 -34.45 -12.25 -40.20
CA PHE A 128 -34.12 -11.15 -41.09
C PHE A 128 -32.61 -11.15 -41.36
N ASP A 129 -32.22 -11.27 -42.63
CA ASP A 129 -30.81 -11.16 -43.03
C ASP A 129 -30.44 -9.68 -43.21
N ARG A 130 -29.43 -9.23 -42.45
CA ARG A 130 -28.90 -7.87 -42.47
C ARG A 130 -27.47 -7.82 -43.00
N THR A 131 -26.93 -8.91 -43.52
CA THR A 131 -25.51 -9.03 -43.92
C THR A 131 -25.12 -8.01 -45.00
N SER A 132 -25.96 -7.83 -46.01
CA SER A 132 -25.72 -6.90 -47.13
C SER A 132 -26.32 -5.51 -46.92
N THR A 133 -27.19 -5.34 -45.92
CA THR A 133 -27.89 -4.07 -45.65
C THR A 133 -27.30 -3.28 -44.50
N SER A 134 -26.53 -3.91 -43.61
CA SER A 134 -25.85 -3.24 -42.51
C SER A 134 -24.80 -2.26 -43.02
N SER A 135 -24.73 -1.07 -42.44
CA SER A 135 -23.71 -0.08 -42.77
C SER A 135 -22.37 -0.49 -42.15
N ILE A 136 -21.33 -0.63 -42.98
CA ILE A 136 -19.98 -0.95 -42.52
C ILE A 136 -19.06 0.21 -42.84
N ARG A 137 -18.37 0.69 -41.80
CA ARG A 137 -17.38 1.74 -41.92
C ARG A 137 -16.06 1.25 -41.35
N PHE A 138 -14.98 1.46 -42.08
CA PHE A 138 -13.64 1.10 -41.61
C PHE A 138 -13.03 2.29 -40.90
N LEU A 139 -12.84 2.12 -39.60
CA LEU A 139 -12.34 3.19 -38.74
C LEU A 139 -10.91 2.84 -38.34
N GLN A 140 -9.97 3.72 -38.68
CA GLN A 140 -8.64 3.65 -38.12
C GLN A 140 -8.70 4.28 -36.72
N ARG A 141 -8.64 3.41 -35.71
CA ARG A 141 -8.80 3.81 -34.32
C ARG A 141 -7.46 3.65 -33.61
N GLU A 142 -6.60 4.65 -33.77
CA GLU A 142 -5.33 4.73 -33.04
C GLU A 142 -5.60 5.18 -31.59
N GLN A 143 -6.22 4.27 -30.82
CA GLN A 143 -6.64 4.50 -29.43
C GLN A 143 -5.50 4.86 -28.47
N ASP A 144 -4.26 4.69 -28.93
CA ASP A 144 -3.05 4.89 -28.15
C ASP A 144 -2.13 5.94 -28.83
N LEU A 145 -2.63 6.72 -29.81
CA LEU A 145 -1.84 7.73 -30.54
C LEU A 145 -1.36 8.87 -29.64
N GLU A 146 -2.20 9.30 -28.70
CA GLU A 146 -1.86 10.28 -27.68
C GLU A 146 -0.77 9.76 -26.71
N ARG A 147 -0.60 8.44 -26.64
CA ARG A 147 0.51 7.77 -25.95
C ARG A 147 1.69 7.48 -26.88
N GLY A 148 1.66 8.02 -28.09
CA GLY A 148 2.70 7.85 -29.10
C GLY A 148 2.75 6.45 -29.71
N MET A 149 1.64 5.72 -29.76
CA MET A 149 1.58 4.39 -30.35
C MET A 149 0.72 4.37 -31.62
N TYR A 150 1.31 3.91 -32.71
CA TYR A 150 0.67 3.72 -34.00
C TYR A 150 0.67 2.23 -34.34
N SER A 151 -0.52 1.64 -34.41
CA SER A 151 -0.70 0.19 -34.55
C SER A 151 -1.11 -0.26 -35.95
N GLY A 152 -1.65 0.64 -36.77
CA GLY A 152 -2.22 0.28 -38.09
C GLY A 152 -3.49 -0.55 -38.01
N ARG A 153 -4.06 -0.74 -36.81
CA ARG A 153 -5.26 -1.57 -36.62
C ARG A 153 -6.49 -0.86 -37.16
N VAL A 154 -7.22 -1.55 -38.01
CA VAL A 154 -8.51 -1.10 -38.53
C VAL A 154 -9.64 -1.79 -37.77
N THR A 155 -10.74 -1.09 -37.57
CA THR A 155 -11.97 -1.63 -36.98
C THR A 155 -13.08 -1.53 -38.02
N ALA A 156 -13.61 -2.68 -38.47
CA ALA A 156 -14.86 -2.71 -39.21
C ALA A 156 -16.00 -2.43 -38.24
N SER A 157 -16.51 -1.19 -38.23
CA SER A 157 -17.63 -0.75 -37.41
C SER A 157 -18.92 -0.99 -38.17
N ILE A 158 -19.72 -1.93 -37.66
CA ILE A 158 -20.95 -2.39 -38.28
C ILE A 158 -22.12 -1.80 -37.50
N LEU A 159 -22.98 -1.04 -38.18
CA LEU A 159 -24.26 -0.57 -37.67
C LEU A 159 -25.36 -1.49 -38.22
N ILE A 160 -26.06 -2.15 -37.31
CA ILE A 160 -27.12 -3.10 -37.62
C ILE A 160 -28.46 -2.37 -37.51
N ASP A 161 -29.20 -2.29 -38.62
CA ASP A 161 -30.47 -1.58 -38.66
C ASP A 161 -31.63 -2.44 -38.13
N ASP A 162 -32.67 -1.75 -37.63
CA ASP A 162 -33.93 -2.35 -37.15
C ASP A 162 -33.78 -3.38 -36.02
N VAL A 163 -32.88 -3.11 -35.07
CA VAL A 163 -32.73 -3.88 -33.82
C VAL A 163 -33.76 -3.42 -32.78
N ARG A 164 -34.51 -4.37 -32.19
CA ARG A 164 -35.58 -4.12 -31.20
C ARG A 164 -35.40 -4.95 -29.94
N VAL A 165 -36.07 -4.54 -28.87
CA VAL A 165 -36.18 -5.37 -27.65
C VAL A 165 -36.85 -6.70 -28.00
N GLY A 166 -36.29 -7.80 -27.50
CA GLY A 166 -36.69 -9.17 -27.77
C GLY A 166 -35.97 -9.82 -28.96
N ASP A 167 -35.20 -9.05 -29.74
CA ASP A 167 -34.46 -9.59 -30.88
C ASP A 167 -33.23 -10.39 -30.43
N THR A 168 -32.93 -11.48 -31.13
CA THR A 168 -31.59 -12.09 -31.10
C THR A 168 -30.78 -11.60 -32.29
N ILE A 169 -29.63 -11.01 -32.02
CA ILE A 169 -28.67 -10.59 -33.03
C ILE A 169 -27.60 -11.68 -33.17
N GLU A 170 -27.49 -12.25 -34.36
CA GLU A 170 -26.44 -13.19 -34.75
C GLU A 170 -25.41 -12.49 -35.65
N ILE A 171 -24.13 -12.74 -35.38
CA ILE A 171 -23.03 -12.38 -36.27
C ILE A 171 -22.08 -13.56 -36.42
N ALA A 172 -21.64 -13.82 -37.66
CA ALA A 172 -20.68 -14.86 -37.99
C ALA A 172 -19.62 -14.34 -38.97
N TYR A 173 -18.35 -14.55 -38.67
CA TYR A 173 -17.22 -14.15 -39.52
C TYR A 173 -16.00 -15.05 -39.33
N THR A 174 -15.13 -15.11 -40.32
CA THR A 174 -13.80 -15.75 -40.24
C THR A 174 -12.72 -14.69 -40.34
N THR A 175 -11.75 -14.73 -39.44
CA THR A 175 -10.48 -14.00 -39.58
C THR A 175 -9.40 -14.98 -39.99
N SER A 176 -8.60 -14.66 -41.00
CA SER A 176 -7.49 -15.50 -41.47
C SER A 176 -6.21 -14.72 -41.57
N GLY A 177 -5.08 -15.37 -41.27
CA GLY A 177 -3.77 -14.75 -41.26
C GLY A 177 -3.20 -14.52 -39.86
N GLN A 178 -1.92 -14.22 -39.81
CA GLN A 178 -1.15 -13.96 -38.60
C GLN A 178 0.05 -13.09 -38.97
N ASN A 179 0.56 -12.34 -38.01
CA ASN A 179 1.78 -11.58 -38.21
C ASN A 179 2.96 -12.49 -38.62
N PRO A 180 3.64 -12.22 -39.76
CA PRO A 180 4.73 -13.07 -40.26
C PRO A 180 5.93 -13.15 -39.31
N VAL A 181 6.07 -12.20 -38.36
CA VAL A 181 7.15 -12.20 -37.36
C VAL A 181 7.21 -13.47 -36.51
N PHE A 182 6.09 -14.23 -36.43
CA PHE A 182 6.02 -15.48 -35.70
C PHE A 182 6.38 -16.72 -36.52
N ALA A 183 6.81 -16.53 -37.78
CA ALA A 183 7.24 -17.61 -38.69
C ALA A 183 6.22 -18.76 -38.82
N GLY A 184 4.93 -18.43 -38.82
CA GLY A 184 3.83 -19.38 -38.97
C GLY A 184 3.52 -20.25 -37.74
N LYS A 185 4.20 -20.01 -36.60
CA LYS A 185 3.91 -20.72 -35.34
C LYS A 185 2.53 -20.35 -34.80
N ALA A 186 1.69 -21.36 -34.56
CA ALA A 186 0.36 -21.16 -34.02
C ALA A 186 0.39 -21.02 -32.49
N PHE A 187 -0.24 -19.99 -31.97
CA PHE A 187 -0.48 -19.81 -30.54
C PHE A 187 -1.66 -18.86 -30.32
N GLY A 188 -2.27 -18.92 -29.14
CA GLY A 188 -3.37 -18.02 -28.80
C GLY A 188 -4.00 -18.31 -27.45
N LEU A 189 -4.91 -17.42 -27.08
CA LEU A 189 -5.74 -17.48 -25.88
C LEU A 189 -7.18 -17.21 -26.28
N SER A 190 -8.08 -18.14 -25.94
CA SER A 190 -9.52 -17.96 -26.10
C SER A 190 -10.15 -17.91 -24.71
N PRO A 191 -10.70 -16.76 -24.27
CA PRO A 191 -11.49 -16.68 -23.04
C PRO A 191 -12.61 -17.71 -23.04
N TRP A 192 -12.75 -18.46 -21.95
CA TRP A 192 -13.81 -19.45 -21.79
C TRP A 192 -14.98 -18.86 -21.03
N ASP A 193 -14.73 -18.35 -19.82
CA ASP A 193 -15.75 -17.76 -18.96
C ASP A 193 -16.18 -16.39 -19.47
N LEU A 194 -17.49 -16.11 -19.35
CA LEU A 194 -18.13 -14.90 -19.86
C LEU A 194 -18.96 -14.23 -18.75
N GLY A 195 -18.97 -12.89 -18.75
CA GLY A 195 -19.72 -12.08 -17.79
C GLY A 195 -21.22 -11.96 -18.07
N LEU A 196 -21.74 -12.70 -19.04
CA LEU A 196 -23.15 -12.74 -19.38
C LEU A 196 -23.67 -14.18 -19.36
N PRO A 197 -24.94 -14.41 -18.97
CA PRO A 197 -25.59 -15.72 -19.07
C PRO A 197 -25.42 -16.30 -20.47
N THR A 198 -24.84 -17.49 -20.55
CA THR A 198 -24.47 -18.11 -21.83
C THR A 198 -25.08 -19.51 -21.93
N LEU A 199 -25.94 -19.71 -22.92
CA LEU A 199 -26.65 -20.99 -23.08
C LEU A 199 -25.77 -22.07 -23.71
N HIS A 200 -24.85 -21.70 -24.60
CA HIS A 200 -23.92 -22.64 -25.22
C HIS A 200 -22.59 -21.96 -25.53
N ARG A 201 -21.51 -22.43 -24.90
CA ARG A 201 -20.14 -22.00 -25.17
C ARG A 201 -19.38 -23.14 -25.82
N ARG A 202 -18.71 -22.84 -26.95
CA ARG A 202 -17.83 -23.80 -27.63
C ARG A 202 -16.53 -23.18 -28.12
N VAL A 203 -15.42 -23.88 -27.91
CA VAL A 203 -14.10 -23.58 -28.48
C VAL A 203 -13.53 -24.85 -29.12
N VAL A 204 -13.17 -24.78 -30.40
CA VAL A 204 -12.59 -25.92 -31.14
C VAL A 204 -11.22 -25.56 -31.69
N LEU A 205 -10.24 -26.43 -31.50
CA LEU A 205 -8.92 -26.36 -32.12
C LEU A 205 -8.79 -27.48 -33.15
N ASN A 206 -8.59 -27.15 -34.42
CA ASN A 206 -8.31 -28.09 -35.50
C ASN A 206 -6.88 -27.87 -36.01
N TYR A 207 -6.05 -28.91 -36.03
CA TYR A 207 -4.68 -28.83 -36.52
C TYR A 207 -4.19 -30.17 -37.11
N PRO A 208 -3.28 -30.17 -38.09
CA PRO A 208 -2.69 -31.41 -38.61
C PRO A 208 -2.00 -32.20 -37.49
N VAL A 209 -2.14 -33.52 -37.47
CA VAL A 209 -1.53 -34.40 -36.43
C VAL A 209 -0.01 -34.23 -36.35
N GLY A 210 0.65 -33.85 -37.45
CA GLY A 210 2.10 -33.59 -37.50
C GLY A 210 2.55 -32.24 -36.94
N ARG A 211 1.63 -31.32 -36.58
CA ARG A 211 2.00 -30.04 -35.94
C ARG A 211 1.97 -30.18 -34.42
N PRO A 212 3.06 -29.84 -33.71
CA PRO A 212 3.15 -30.02 -32.25
C PRO A 212 2.45 -28.87 -31.51
N ILE A 213 1.11 -28.79 -31.62
CA ILE A 213 0.31 -27.81 -30.90
C ILE A 213 -0.04 -28.34 -29.52
N ALA A 214 0.54 -27.75 -28.47
CA ALA A 214 0.11 -27.96 -27.10
C ALA A 214 -1.13 -27.11 -26.80
N TRP A 215 -2.02 -27.59 -25.94
CA TRP A 215 -3.14 -26.84 -25.41
C TRP A 215 -3.30 -27.06 -23.91
N ARG A 216 -3.87 -26.08 -23.21
CA ARG A 216 -4.16 -26.11 -21.77
C ARG A 216 -5.35 -25.19 -21.47
N VAL A 217 -6.13 -25.52 -20.45
CA VAL A 217 -7.04 -24.56 -19.80
C VAL A 217 -6.28 -23.89 -18.65
N VAL A 218 -6.10 -22.57 -18.73
CA VAL A 218 -5.48 -21.75 -17.68
C VAL A 218 -6.59 -21.15 -16.82
N GLY A 219 -6.52 -21.34 -15.51
CA GLY A 219 -7.49 -20.81 -14.54
C GLY A 219 -7.18 -21.32 -13.14
N ASP A 220 -7.19 -20.43 -12.14
CA ASP A 220 -6.84 -20.77 -10.76
C ASP A 220 -8.05 -21.31 -9.96
N GLN A 221 -7.83 -22.40 -9.23
CA GLN A 221 -8.79 -23.10 -8.36
C GLN A 221 -8.95 -22.40 -6.99
N PRO A 222 -10.00 -22.69 -6.19
CA PRO A 222 -11.00 -23.77 -6.28
C PRO A 222 -12.31 -23.43 -7.02
N LEU A 223 -12.42 -22.23 -7.60
CA LEU A 223 -13.70 -21.70 -8.08
C LEU A 223 -14.10 -22.19 -9.48
N LEU A 224 -13.25 -22.95 -10.16
CA LEU A 224 -13.37 -23.22 -11.59
C LEU A 224 -13.60 -24.71 -11.87
N PRO A 225 -14.70 -25.14 -12.49
CA PRO A 225 -14.88 -26.55 -12.85
C PRO A 225 -13.76 -27.04 -13.80
N HIS A 226 -13.26 -28.24 -13.57
CA HIS A 226 -12.35 -28.91 -14.52
C HIS A 226 -13.04 -29.05 -15.88
N MET A 227 -12.32 -28.70 -16.95
CA MET A 227 -12.78 -28.84 -18.32
C MET A 227 -12.01 -29.95 -19.02
N THR A 228 -12.73 -30.98 -19.48
CA THR A 228 -12.16 -32.06 -20.30
C THR A 228 -12.67 -31.90 -21.73
N PRO A 229 -11.81 -31.59 -22.71
CA PRO A 229 -12.26 -31.51 -24.09
C PRO A 229 -12.49 -32.90 -24.70
N ALA A 230 -13.31 -32.93 -25.74
CA ALA A 230 -13.38 -34.07 -26.64
C ALA A 230 -12.25 -33.99 -27.67
N GLU A 231 -11.39 -35.00 -27.71
CA GLU A 231 -10.32 -35.14 -28.70
C GLU A 231 -10.68 -36.18 -29.75
N THR A 232 -10.56 -35.82 -31.04
CA THR A 232 -10.74 -36.75 -32.15
C THR A 232 -9.66 -36.56 -33.21
N VAL A 233 -9.39 -37.60 -33.99
CA VAL A 233 -8.51 -37.53 -35.16
C VAL A 233 -9.28 -38.06 -36.36
N ARG A 234 -9.40 -37.24 -37.41
CA ARG A 234 -10.05 -37.62 -38.67
C ARG A 234 -9.30 -37.01 -39.85
N ASN A 235 -9.04 -37.81 -40.87
CA ASN A 235 -8.38 -37.36 -42.11
C ASN A 235 -7.04 -36.62 -41.86
N GLY A 236 -6.24 -37.08 -40.88
CA GLY A 236 -4.96 -36.45 -40.53
C GLY A 236 -5.07 -35.12 -39.76
N VAL A 237 -6.28 -34.70 -39.38
CA VAL A 237 -6.53 -33.52 -38.54
C VAL A 237 -6.89 -33.97 -37.14
N LYS A 238 -6.16 -33.45 -36.15
CA LYS A 238 -6.50 -33.52 -34.73
C LYS A 238 -7.47 -32.39 -34.39
N ARG A 239 -8.55 -32.74 -33.70
CA ARG A 239 -9.59 -31.83 -33.22
C ARG A 239 -9.67 -31.91 -31.70
N VAL A 240 -9.67 -30.77 -31.04
CA VAL A 240 -9.85 -30.61 -29.59
C VAL A 240 -11.01 -29.67 -29.37
N ALA A 241 -12.13 -30.16 -28.81
CA ALA A 241 -13.33 -29.35 -28.60
C ALA A 241 -13.71 -29.25 -27.13
N PHE A 242 -13.80 -28.01 -26.66
CA PHE A 242 -14.38 -27.64 -25.38
C PHE A 242 -15.81 -27.19 -25.63
N ASP A 243 -16.77 -27.77 -24.93
CA ASP A 243 -18.20 -27.52 -25.13
C ASP A 243 -18.92 -27.56 -23.77
N GLU A 244 -19.72 -26.54 -23.45
CA GLU A 244 -20.50 -26.45 -22.21
C GLU A 244 -21.83 -25.76 -22.44
N GLN A 245 -22.90 -26.35 -21.90
CA GLN A 245 -24.29 -25.91 -22.07
C GLN A 245 -25.13 -26.26 -20.83
N PRO A 246 -25.64 -25.27 -20.05
CA PRO A 246 -25.27 -23.85 -20.09
C PRO A 246 -23.92 -23.57 -19.42
N LEU A 247 -23.29 -22.45 -19.78
CA LEU A 247 -22.08 -21.96 -19.10
C LEU A 247 -22.50 -21.01 -17.95
N PRO A 248 -22.05 -21.27 -16.70
CA PRO A 248 -22.27 -20.36 -15.58
C PRO A 248 -21.68 -18.96 -15.84
N THR A 249 -22.37 -17.92 -15.36
CA THR A 249 -21.85 -16.54 -15.46
C THR A 249 -20.73 -16.32 -14.44
N MET A 250 -19.64 -15.70 -14.87
CA MET A 250 -18.54 -15.30 -13.99
C MET A 250 -18.19 -13.83 -14.19
N THR A 251 -18.11 -13.11 -13.07
CA THR A 251 -17.71 -11.70 -13.05
C THR A 251 -16.29 -11.60 -12.49
N ALA A 252 -15.38 -10.99 -13.26
CA ALA A 252 -14.05 -10.70 -12.77
C ALA A 252 -14.12 -9.63 -11.65
N GLU A 253 -13.39 -9.86 -10.56
CA GLU A 253 -13.31 -8.90 -9.47
C GLU A 253 -12.28 -7.80 -9.79
N ALA A 254 -12.57 -6.58 -9.36
CA ALA A 254 -11.62 -5.48 -9.53
C ALA A 254 -10.37 -5.72 -8.67
N MET A 255 -9.22 -5.23 -9.14
CA MET A 255 -7.94 -5.31 -8.43
C MET A 255 -7.45 -6.74 -8.15
N THR A 256 -7.91 -7.74 -8.88
CA THR A 256 -7.31 -9.09 -8.86
C THR A 256 -5.83 -9.02 -9.28
N ALA A 257 -4.97 -9.75 -8.57
CA ALA A 257 -3.55 -9.82 -8.88
C ALA A 257 -3.29 -10.39 -10.30
N PRO A 258 -2.42 -9.80 -11.15
CA PRO A 258 -2.18 -10.26 -12.53
C PRO A 258 -1.71 -11.72 -12.65
N GLU A 259 -1.01 -12.23 -11.65
CA GLU A 259 -0.56 -13.61 -11.48
C GLU A 259 -1.68 -14.63 -11.20
N TYR A 260 -2.89 -14.14 -10.86
CA TYR A 260 -4.08 -14.94 -10.62
C TYR A 260 -5.01 -14.93 -11.84
N PHE A 261 -5.27 -16.11 -12.41
CA PHE A 261 -6.18 -16.31 -13.53
C PHE A 261 -7.60 -16.59 -13.00
N GLY A 262 -8.33 -15.54 -12.63
CA GLY A 262 -9.69 -15.64 -12.07
C GLY A 262 -10.79 -16.05 -13.06
N VAL A 263 -10.40 -16.43 -14.27
CA VAL A 263 -11.24 -16.85 -15.39
C VAL A 263 -10.50 -17.90 -16.20
N ARG A 264 -11.23 -18.87 -16.73
CA ARG A 264 -10.69 -19.92 -17.60
C ARG A 264 -10.34 -19.36 -18.96
N LEU A 265 -9.15 -19.70 -19.45
CA LEU A 265 -8.65 -19.38 -20.78
C LEU A 265 -8.24 -20.69 -21.46
N VAL A 266 -8.77 -20.97 -22.65
CA VAL A 266 -8.23 -22.05 -23.49
C VAL A 266 -7.00 -21.50 -24.21
N GLN A 267 -5.83 -21.94 -23.78
CA GLN A 267 -4.54 -21.58 -24.36
C GLN A 267 -4.06 -22.67 -25.31
N PHE A 268 -3.42 -22.29 -26.40
CA PHE A 268 -2.65 -23.19 -27.26
C PHE A 268 -1.35 -22.55 -27.73
N SER A 269 -0.33 -23.37 -27.99
CA SER A 269 0.99 -22.91 -28.44
C SER A 269 1.79 -24.00 -29.16
N GLU A 270 2.47 -23.62 -30.24
CA GLU A 270 3.48 -24.42 -30.96
C GLU A 270 4.91 -24.16 -30.44
N PHE A 271 5.07 -23.27 -29.46
CA PHE A 271 6.35 -23.09 -28.78
C PHE A 271 6.55 -24.21 -27.76
N SER A 272 7.60 -24.99 -27.92
CA SER A 272 7.85 -26.21 -27.11
C SER A 272 8.40 -25.91 -25.71
N GLY A 273 8.91 -24.70 -25.48
CA GLY A 273 9.57 -24.29 -24.24
C GLY A 273 9.87 -22.79 -24.22
N TRP A 274 10.23 -22.26 -23.06
CA TRP A 274 10.67 -20.86 -22.94
C TRP A 274 11.97 -20.59 -23.73
N SER A 275 12.81 -21.61 -23.95
CA SER A 275 13.98 -21.51 -24.84
C SER A 275 13.63 -21.33 -26.31
N ASP A 276 12.51 -21.88 -26.79
CA ASP A 276 12.02 -21.63 -28.15
C ASP A 276 11.49 -20.19 -28.30
N VAL A 277 10.83 -19.66 -27.26
CA VAL A 277 10.40 -18.25 -27.22
C VAL A 277 11.62 -17.31 -27.16
N ALA A 278 12.60 -17.60 -26.30
CA ALA A 278 13.84 -16.84 -26.21
C ALA A 278 14.65 -16.91 -27.51
N GLY A 279 14.72 -18.09 -28.15
CA GLY A 279 15.36 -18.29 -29.44
C GLY A 279 14.68 -17.54 -30.58
N TRP A 280 13.34 -17.48 -30.58
CA TRP A 280 12.57 -16.62 -31.49
C TRP A 280 12.90 -15.15 -31.27
N ALA A 281 12.83 -14.65 -30.02
CA ALA A 281 13.15 -13.27 -29.69
C ALA A 281 14.61 -12.91 -30.03
N ASN A 282 15.56 -13.82 -29.80
CA ASN A 282 16.98 -13.61 -30.10
C ASN A 282 17.24 -13.41 -31.60
N LYS A 283 16.41 -13.99 -32.49
CA LYS A 283 16.47 -13.72 -33.94
C LYS A 283 15.92 -12.34 -34.31
N LEU A 284 15.08 -11.75 -33.47
CA LEU A 284 14.54 -10.40 -33.67
C LEU A 284 15.51 -9.34 -33.17
N PHE A 285 16.09 -9.52 -31.98
CA PHE A 285 17.08 -8.63 -31.36
C PHE A 285 18.50 -8.89 -31.87
N THR A 286 18.71 -8.82 -33.19
CA THR A 286 20.04 -9.01 -33.77
C THR A 286 20.90 -7.78 -33.48
N VAL A 287 21.93 -7.94 -32.65
CA VAL A 287 22.89 -6.88 -32.33
C VAL A 287 23.86 -6.70 -33.50
N SER A 288 23.84 -5.52 -34.10
CA SER A 288 24.76 -5.13 -35.16
C SER A 288 25.11 -3.66 -34.98
N ALA A 289 26.35 -3.38 -34.59
CA ALA A 289 26.84 -2.03 -34.40
C ALA A 289 27.08 -1.33 -35.75
N PRO A 290 26.57 -0.10 -35.93
CA PRO A 290 26.99 0.77 -37.01
C PRO A 290 28.49 1.06 -36.95
N ARG A 291 29.18 1.03 -38.10
CA ARG A 291 30.64 1.24 -38.15
C ARG A 291 31.05 2.71 -38.10
N ASP A 292 30.21 3.60 -38.64
CA ASP A 292 30.51 5.01 -38.82
C ASP A 292 29.31 5.89 -38.39
N GLY A 293 29.52 7.20 -38.33
CA GLY A 293 28.47 8.17 -37.99
C GLY A 293 28.29 8.40 -36.49
N GLU A 294 27.14 8.95 -36.11
CA GLU A 294 26.87 9.39 -34.74
C GLU A 294 27.02 8.26 -33.70
N PHE A 295 26.62 7.03 -34.05
CA PHE A 295 26.73 5.90 -33.14
C PHE A 295 28.17 5.71 -32.63
N SER A 296 29.15 5.74 -33.54
CA SER A 296 30.57 5.60 -33.21
C SER A 296 31.08 6.74 -32.34
N GLU A 297 30.64 7.98 -32.60
CA GLU A 297 30.99 9.14 -31.78
C GLU A 297 30.40 9.06 -30.36
N VAL A 298 29.16 8.55 -30.22
CA VAL A 298 28.52 8.31 -28.92
C VAL A 298 29.28 7.24 -28.14
N VAL A 299 29.64 6.12 -28.78
CA VAL A 299 30.45 5.06 -28.16
C VAL A 299 31.80 5.62 -27.71
N LYS A 300 32.51 6.35 -28.57
CA LYS A 300 33.81 6.97 -28.25
C LYS A 300 33.71 7.91 -27.04
N ARG A 301 32.68 8.77 -27.01
CA ARG A 301 32.43 9.69 -25.89
C ARG A 301 32.17 8.94 -24.58
N ILE A 302 31.29 7.94 -24.60
CA ILE A 302 30.94 7.18 -23.39
C ILE A 302 32.13 6.32 -22.94
N LYS A 303 32.89 5.74 -23.87
CA LYS A 303 34.06 4.90 -23.58
C LYS A 303 35.17 5.64 -22.82
N ALA A 304 35.25 6.96 -22.96
CA ALA A 304 36.18 7.81 -22.23
C ALA A 304 35.84 8.00 -20.74
N LEU A 305 34.64 7.58 -20.29
CA LEU A 305 34.24 7.65 -18.89
C LEU A 305 35.00 6.64 -18.01
N PRO A 306 35.30 6.99 -16.75
CA PRO A 306 36.32 6.30 -15.96
C PRO A 306 35.93 4.90 -15.47
N SER A 307 34.63 4.60 -15.33
CA SER A 307 34.16 3.33 -14.76
C SER A 307 33.11 2.64 -15.65
N ALA A 308 32.96 1.32 -15.50
CA ALA A 308 31.90 0.57 -16.18
C ALA A 308 30.51 1.08 -15.77
N GLN A 309 30.33 1.39 -14.50
CA GLN A 309 29.10 1.99 -13.97
C GLN A 309 28.78 3.34 -14.65
N ALA A 310 29.74 4.26 -14.76
CA ALA A 310 29.52 5.54 -15.43
C ALA A 310 29.17 5.36 -16.92
N ARG A 311 29.79 4.37 -17.57
CA ARG A 311 29.49 4.01 -18.97
C ARG A 311 28.08 3.49 -19.16
N VAL A 312 27.60 2.60 -18.27
CA VAL A 312 26.21 2.10 -18.30
C VAL A 312 25.22 3.23 -18.12
N VAL A 313 25.41 4.07 -17.10
CA VAL A 313 24.51 5.20 -16.80
C VAL A 313 24.43 6.15 -18.00
N ALA A 314 25.57 6.52 -18.59
CA ALA A 314 25.59 7.41 -19.74
C ALA A 314 24.96 6.79 -21.00
N ALA A 315 25.12 5.48 -21.22
CA ALA A 315 24.47 4.77 -22.32
C ALA A 315 22.94 4.70 -22.13
N LEU A 316 22.49 4.42 -20.91
CA LEU A 316 21.08 4.44 -20.54
C LEU A 316 20.50 5.84 -20.75
N GLU A 317 21.13 6.86 -20.19
CA GLU A 317 20.69 8.26 -20.31
C GLU A 317 20.63 8.72 -21.76
N PHE A 318 21.61 8.31 -22.59
CA PHE A 318 21.57 8.58 -24.03
C PHE A 318 20.33 7.94 -24.69
N ALA A 319 20.09 6.66 -24.45
CA ALA A 319 18.91 5.98 -24.98
C ALA A 319 17.61 6.64 -24.48
N GLN A 320 17.56 7.06 -23.22
CA GLN A 320 16.39 7.69 -22.60
C GLN A 320 16.10 9.08 -23.14
N SER A 321 17.09 9.97 -23.11
CA SER A 321 16.94 11.42 -23.36
C SER A 321 17.05 11.81 -24.83
N GLN A 322 17.84 11.08 -25.63
CA GLN A 322 18.10 11.44 -27.03
C GLN A 322 17.15 10.74 -28.02
N ILE A 323 16.40 9.73 -27.56
CA ILE A 323 15.44 8.98 -28.37
C ILE A 323 14.04 9.09 -27.76
N ARG A 324 13.12 9.76 -28.44
CA ARG A 324 11.73 9.90 -27.97
C ARG A 324 11.00 8.56 -28.02
N TYR A 325 10.21 8.26 -26.97
CA TYR A 325 9.34 7.09 -27.01
C TYR A 325 8.22 7.30 -28.04
N PHE A 326 8.18 6.47 -29.07
CA PHE A 326 7.11 6.44 -30.07
C PHE A 326 7.09 5.07 -30.76
N SER A 327 5.97 4.35 -30.66
CA SER A 327 5.81 3.01 -31.24
C SER A 327 5.17 3.08 -32.61
N VAL A 328 5.84 2.49 -33.60
CA VAL A 328 5.28 2.23 -34.93
C VAL A 328 5.24 0.71 -35.10
N SER A 329 4.11 0.12 -34.76
CA SER A 329 3.92 -1.34 -34.65
C SER A 329 3.24 -1.93 -35.88
N LEU A 330 3.71 -1.58 -37.08
CA LEU A 330 3.17 -2.08 -38.36
C LEU A 330 3.86 -3.38 -38.78
N GLY A 331 3.09 -4.40 -39.18
CA GLY A 331 3.64 -5.67 -39.64
C GLY A 331 4.65 -6.27 -38.64
N GLU A 332 5.84 -6.67 -39.13
CA GLU A 332 6.88 -7.23 -38.27
C GLU A 332 7.41 -6.26 -37.22
N SER A 333 7.36 -4.94 -37.45
CA SER A 333 7.78 -3.90 -36.50
C SER A 333 6.91 -3.86 -35.25
N SER A 334 5.86 -4.67 -35.16
CA SER A 334 5.18 -4.94 -33.89
C SER A 334 6.05 -5.65 -32.85
N HIS A 335 7.03 -6.47 -33.27
CA HIS A 335 7.92 -7.21 -32.36
C HIS A 335 9.40 -7.15 -32.77
N ARG A 336 9.71 -6.97 -34.06
CA ARG A 336 11.08 -6.79 -34.55
C ARG A 336 11.52 -5.35 -34.29
N PRO A 337 12.63 -5.11 -33.56
CA PRO A 337 13.16 -3.77 -33.36
C PRO A 337 13.74 -3.20 -34.65
N ALA A 338 13.65 -1.88 -34.82
CA ALA A 338 14.41 -1.13 -35.83
C ALA A 338 15.92 -1.14 -35.48
N SER A 339 16.78 -0.99 -36.49
CA SER A 339 18.22 -0.96 -36.27
C SER A 339 18.66 0.28 -35.48
N PRO A 340 19.77 0.22 -34.72
CA PRO A 340 20.32 1.39 -34.03
C PRO A 340 20.51 2.62 -34.94
N ASP A 341 20.98 2.42 -36.18
CA ASP A 341 21.11 3.50 -37.18
C ASP A 341 19.79 4.15 -37.53
N GLU A 342 18.74 3.35 -37.73
CA GLU A 342 17.43 3.88 -38.05
C GLU A 342 16.84 4.66 -36.87
N VAL A 343 17.00 4.14 -35.65
CA VAL A 343 16.57 4.78 -34.40
C VAL A 343 17.28 6.12 -34.19
N LEU A 344 18.61 6.17 -34.41
CA LEU A 344 19.39 7.41 -34.36
C LEU A 344 18.96 8.42 -35.43
N ARG A 345 18.80 7.96 -36.68
CA ARG A 345 18.39 8.81 -37.80
C ARG A 345 17.01 9.45 -37.54
N ARG A 346 16.05 8.70 -36.99
CA ARG A 346 14.67 9.18 -36.79
C ARG A 346 14.41 9.81 -35.43
N ARG A 347 15.32 9.63 -34.44
CA ARG A 347 15.23 10.15 -33.06
C ARG A 347 14.01 9.70 -32.26
N TYR A 348 13.42 8.55 -32.62
CA TYR A 348 12.37 7.93 -31.84
C TYR A 348 12.38 6.39 -31.96
N GLY A 349 11.76 5.72 -31.01
CA GLY A 349 11.56 4.27 -31.00
C GLY A 349 10.77 3.84 -29.76
N ASP A 350 10.26 2.60 -29.76
CA ASP A 350 9.57 2.03 -28.61
C ASP A 350 10.47 1.10 -27.78
N CYS A 351 9.87 0.34 -26.86
CA CYS A 351 10.60 -0.45 -25.87
C CYS A 351 11.63 -1.40 -26.47
N LYS A 352 11.30 -2.08 -27.57
CA LYS A 352 12.21 -3.00 -28.27
C LYS A 352 13.32 -2.25 -29.01
N ASP A 353 13.00 -1.13 -29.67
CA ASP A 353 13.96 -0.33 -30.45
C ASP A 353 15.02 0.27 -29.52
N LYS A 354 14.56 0.88 -28.42
CA LYS A 354 15.43 1.51 -27.42
C LYS A 354 16.25 0.48 -26.65
N SER A 355 15.69 -0.70 -26.38
CA SER A 355 16.43 -1.81 -25.78
C SER A 355 17.53 -2.34 -26.70
N LEU A 356 17.25 -2.51 -28.01
CA LEU A 356 18.29 -2.91 -28.96
C LEU A 356 19.40 -1.87 -29.08
N LEU A 357 19.06 -0.57 -29.15
CA LEU A 357 20.05 0.50 -29.15
C LEU A 357 20.94 0.46 -27.89
N LEU A 358 20.35 0.32 -26.71
CA LEU A 358 21.08 0.26 -25.46
C LEU A 358 21.99 -0.97 -25.38
N VAL A 359 21.50 -2.16 -25.74
CA VAL A 359 22.33 -3.38 -25.79
C VAL A 359 23.50 -3.21 -26.76
N THR A 360 23.27 -2.61 -27.93
CA THR A 360 24.32 -2.39 -28.93
C THR A 360 25.39 -1.43 -28.40
N LEU A 361 24.99 -0.34 -27.74
CA LEU A 361 25.93 0.58 -27.08
C LEU A 361 26.75 -0.12 -26.00
N LEU A 362 26.10 -0.89 -25.12
CA LEU A 362 26.76 -1.60 -24.02
C LEU A 362 27.74 -2.66 -24.51
N HIS A 363 27.42 -3.40 -25.59
CA HIS A 363 28.32 -4.37 -26.20
C HIS A 363 29.61 -3.70 -26.69
N GLU A 364 29.53 -2.58 -27.41
CA GLU A 364 30.70 -1.83 -27.90
C GLU A 364 31.54 -1.20 -26.76
N LEU A 365 30.93 -0.99 -25.60
CA LEU A 365 31.60 -0.53 -24.38
C LEU A 365 32.23 -1.67 -23.55
N GLY A 366 32.09 -2.92 -24.00
CA GLY A 366 32.60 -4.12 -23.34
C GLY A 366 31.79 -4.57 -22.13
N ILE A 367 30.49 -4.23 -22.08
CA ILE A 367 29.59 -4.55 -20.97
C ILE A 367 28.63 -5.65 -21.43
N GLU A 368 28.62 -6.78 -20.73
CA GLU A 368 27.67 -7.85 -21.00
C GLU A 368 26.25 -7.34 -20.80
N SER A 369 25.42 -7.44 -21.84
CA SER A 369 24.01 -7.07 -21.76
C SER A 369 23.14 -7.87 -22.71
N LYS A 370 21.87 -8.04 -22.32
CA LYS A 370 20.87 -8.86 -23.00
C LYS A 370 19.51 -8.14 -23.00
N PRO A 371 18.72 -8.20 -24.09
CA PRO A 371 17.32 -7.78 -24.03
C PRO A 371 16.53 -8.67 -23.07
N VAL A 372 15.47 -8.12 -22.47
CA VAL A 372 14.61 -8.82 -21.52
C VAL A 372 13.17 -8.50 -21.86
N LEU A 373 12.31 -9.53 -21.94
CA LEU A 373 10.88 -9.40 -22.18
C LEU A 373 10.11 -9.58 -20.87
N LEU A 374 9.08 -8.76 -20.65
CA LEU A 374 8.23 -8.87 -19.46
C LEU A 374 6.79 -8.41 -19.74
N GLN A 375 5.91 -8.69 -18.78
CA GLN A 375 4.61 -8.03 -18.67
C GLN A 375 4.65 -7.06 -17.50
N ILE A 376 4.32 -5.79 -17.72
CA ILE A 376 4.38 -4.80 -16.63
C ILE A 376 3.48 -5.22 -15.45
N GLY A 377 4.06 -5.30 -14.25
CA GLY A 377 3.37 -5.60 -13.00
C GLY A 377 2.94 -7.06 -12.80
N ARG A 378 3.45 -8.01 -13.60
CA ARG A 378 3.23 -9.45 -13.40
C ARG A 378 4.34 -10.05 -12.55
N HIS A 379 4.08 -10.29 -11.26
CA HIS A 379 5.08 -10.84 -10.34
C HIS A 379 5.14 -12.38 -10.37
N GLY A 380 4.20 -13.04 -11.07
CA GLY A 380 4.04 -14.49 -11.14
C GLY A 380 3.11 -15.00 -12.25
N GLY A 381 2.88 -16.31 -12.27
CA GLY A 381 1.81 -16.95 -13.04
C GLY A 381 2.24 -17.48 -14.41
N LEU A 382 3.40 -17.10 -14.97
CA LEU A 382 3.83 -17.62 -16.27
C LEU A 382 4.11 -19.12 -16.25
N GLU A 383 4.51 -19.67 -15.10
CA GLU A 383 4.67 -21.11 -14.86
C GLU A 383 3.37 -21.93 -15.01
N LYS A 384 2.21 -21.27 -14.88
CA LYS A 384 0.89 -21.87 -15.08
C LYS A 384 0.47 -21.91 -16.55
N THR A 385 1.20 -21.23 -17.43
CA THR A 385 0.86 -21.05 -18.85
C THR A 385 1.72 -21.92 -19.77
N LEU A 386 1.28 -22.10 -21.02
CA LEU A 386 2.14 -22.60 -22.08
C LEU A 386 3.13 -21.50 -22.52
N PRO A 387 4.39 -21.84 -22.83
CA PRO A 387 5.35 -20.90 -23.40
C PRO A 387 4.78 -20.22 -24.63
N SER A 388 4.78 -18.89 -24.65
CA SER A 388 4.26 -18.10 -25.76
C SER A 388 4.75 -16.65 -25.65
N PRO A 389 5.01 -15.97 -26.78
CA PRO A 389 5.33 -14.53 -26.76
C PRO A 389 4.14 -13.65 -26.38
N GLN A 390 2.92 -14.19 -26.29
CA GLN A 390 1.70 -13.40 -26.12
C GLN A 390 1.56 -12.66 -24.79
N PHE A 391 2.29 -13.07 -23.75
CA PHE A 391 2.23 -12.47 -22.42
C PHE A 391 3.20 -11.29 -22.23
N PHE A 392 4.16 -11.08 -23.14
CA PHE A 392 5.12 -9.99 -23.02
C PHE A 392 4.59 -8.74 -23.72
N ASP A 393 4.46 -7.64 -22.98
CA ASP A 393 4.01 -6.32 -23.48
C ASP A 393 5.09 -5.25 -23.40
N HIS A 394 6.24 -5.56 -22.80
CA HIS A 394 7.35 -4.62 -22.64
C HIS A 394 8.73 -5.28 -22.82
N ALA A 395 9.72 -4.47 -23.17
CA ALA A 395 11.11 -4.89 -23.35
C ALA A 395 12.09 -3.92 -22.66
N ILE A 396 13.05 -4.46 -21.92
CA ILE A 396 14.10 -3.74 -21.19
C ILE A 396 15.47 -4.41 -21.41
N VAL A 397 16.50 -3.99 -20.67
CA VAL A 397 17.87 -4.53 -20.79
C VAL A 397 18.39 -5.03 -19.44
N GLN A 398 18.94 -6.24 -19.43
CA GLN A 398 19.80 -6.70 -18.34
C GLN A 398 21.24 -6.35 -18.68
N ALA A 399 21.98 -5.73 -17.75
CA ALA A 399 23.41 -5.45 -17.87
C ALA A 399 24.17 -6.01 -16.66
N THR A 400 25.32 -6.63 -16.88
CA THR A 400 26.19 -7.14 -15.82
C THR A 400 27.35 -6.18 -15.59
N VAL A 401 27.46 -5.63 -14.37
CA VAL A 401 28.53 -4.73 -13.95
C VAL A 401 29.11 -5.27 -12.64
N ASP A 402 30.43 -5.47 -12.61
CA ASP A 402 31.15 -5.98 -11.42
C ASP A 402 30.54 -7.28 -10.83
N GLY A 403 30.05 -8.16 -11.71
CA GLY A 403 29.40 -9.43 -11.34
C GLY A 403 27.94 -9.32 -10.89
N LYS A 404 27.37 -8.11 -10.81
CA LYS A 404 25.97 -7.87 -10.45
C LYS A 404 25.12 -7.55 -11.69
N SER A 405 23.95 -8.16 -11.78
CA SER A 405 22.95 -7.84 -12.81
C SER A 405 22.10 -6.65 -12.42
N TYR A 406 21.87 -5.75 -13.37
CA TYR A 406 20.98 -4.60 -13.27
C TYR A 406 19.94 -4.64 -14.40
N PHE A 407 18.70 -4.28 -14.10
CA PHE A 407 17.61 -4.22 -15.06
C PHE A 407 17.30 -2.76 -15.39
N LEU A 408 17.62 -2.37 -16.62
CA LEU A 408 17.62 -1.00 -17.10
C LEU A 408 16.49 -0.81 -18.09
N ASP A 409 15.61 0.16 -17.84
CA ASP A 409 14.47 0.45 -18.71
C ASP A 409 14.77 1.72 -19.55
N PRO A 410 15.16 1.58 -20.83
CA PRO A 410 15.51 2.71 -21.67
C PRO A 410 14.29 3.55 -22.10
N THR A 411 13.07 3.14 -21.72
CA THR A 411 11.83 3.87 -22.07
C THR A 411 11.43 4.91 -21.04
N ARG A 412 12.06 4.87 -19.86
CA ARG A 412 11.85 5.84 -18.78
C ARG A 412 12.74 7.07 -18.99
N LEU A 413 12.46 8.13 -18.25
CA LEU A 413 13.33 9.30 -18.14
C LEU A 413 13.78 9.43 -16.67
N GLY A 414 14.78 10.27 -16.42
CA GLY A 414 15.15 10.72 -15.07
C GLY A 414 15.91 9.71 -14.22
N GLN A 415 16.35 8.57 -14.78
CA GLN A 415 17.22 7.62 -14.11
C GLN A 415 18.66 8.14 -14.10
N HIS A 416 19.14 8.57 -12.93
CA HIS A 416 20.48 9.13 -12.74
C HIS A 416 21.18 8.46 -11.54
N GLY A 417 22.45 8.81 -11.32
CA GLY A 417 23.16 8.43 -10.11
C GLY A 417 23.80 7.05 -10.15
N ARG A 418 23.86 6.41 -8.98
CA ARG A 418 24.49 5.10 -8.83
C ARG A 418 23.55 3.98 -9.27
N LEU A 419 24.07 2.94 -9.94
CA LEU A 419 23.24 1.81 -10.41
C LEU A 419 22.54 1.07 -9.27
N ASP A 420 23.14 1.02 -8.08
CA ASP A 420 22.56 0.38 -6.89
C ASP A 420 21.54 1.25 -6.15
N ARG A 421 21.41 2.54 -6.50
CA ARG A 421 20.39 3.47 -5.98
C ARG A 421 19.34 3.86 -7.04
N MET A 422 19.58 3.53 -8.30
CA MET A 422 18.68 3.83 -9.41
C MET A 422 17.34 3.11 -9.26
N GLY A 423 16.24 3.82 -9.51
CA GLY A 423 14.90 3.31 -9.29
C GLY A 423 14.56 2.13 -10.20
N GLN A 424 14.10 1.02 -9.61
CA GLN A 424 13.73 -0.20 -10.31
C GLN A 424 12.21 -0.26 -10.53
N ALA A 425 11.72 0.13 -11.72
CA ALA A 425 10.27 0.16 -12.00
C ALA A 425 9.59 -1.21 -12.06
N HIS A 426 10.36 -2.29 -12.15
CA HIS A 426 9.86 -3.65 -12.40
C HIS A 426 10.28 -4.62 -11.29
N ASP A 427 10.47 -4.13 -10.05
CA ASP A 427 10.84 -4.93 -8.89
C ASP A 427 9.93 -6.17 -8.73
N GLY A 428 10.54 -7.36 -8.62
CA GLY A 428 9.83 -8.64 -8.45
C GLY A 428 9.02 -9.12 -9.66
N VAL A 429 9.04 -8.41 -10.80
CA VAL A 429 8.31 -8.81 -12.01
C VAL A 429 8.99 -10.02 -12.67
N GLN A 430 8.19 -10.97 -13.17
CA GLN A 430 8.68 -12.11 -13.96
C GLN A 430 9.15 -11.65 -15.35
N VAL A 431 10.30 -12.16 -15.77
CA VAL A 431 10.96 -11.76 -17.02
C VAL A 431 11.50 -12.96 -17.79
N LEU A 432 11.65 -12.81 -19.11
CA LEU A 432 12.37 -13.73 -19.97
C LEU A 432 13.58 -13.02 -20.56
N VAL A 433 14.79 -13.46 -20.17
CA VAL A 433 16.03 -12.98 -20.77
C VAL A 433 16.15 -13.52 -22.20
N VAL A 434 16.45 -12.65 -23.15
CA VAL A 434 16.60 -13.00 -24.56
C VAL A 434 18.02 -13.50 -24.80
N ALA A 435 18.26 -14.78 -24.55
CA ALA A 435 19.51 -15.47 -24.85
C ALA A 435 19.27 -16.92 -25.28
N ARG A 436 20.24 -17.51 -26.00
CA ARG A 436 20.12 -18.88 -26.55
C ARG A 436 20.04 -19.98 -25.49
N ASP A 437 20.62 -19.73 -24.33
CA ASP A 437 20.69 -20.62 -23.17
C ASP A 437 19.59 -20.36 -22.13
N SER A 438 18.69 -19.41 -22.39
CA SER A 438 17.57 -19.09 -21.50
C SER A 438 16.47 -20.15 -21.60
N ASN A 439 16.27 -20.89 -20.52
CA ASN A 439 15.37 -22.06 -20.51
C ASN A 439 14.09 -21.85 -19.68
N ALA A 440 14.03 -20.78 -18.88
CA ALA A 440 12.93 -20.46 -17.98
C ALA A 440 12.77 -18.94 -17.82
N VAL A 441 11.64 -18.53 -17.26
CA VAL A 441 11.43 -17.17 -16.77
C VAL A 441 12.16 -16.99 -15.43
N SER A 442 12.64 -15.77 -15.16
CA SER A 442 13.26 -15.36 -13.89
C SER A 442 12.50 -14.15 -13.31
N GLN A 443 13.02 -13.52 -12.26
CA GLN A 443 12.46 -12.30 -11.68
C GLN A 443 13.50 -11.19 -11.61
N VAL A 444 13.04 -9.94 -11.70
CA VAL A 444 13.85 -8.77 -11.32
C VAL A 444 14.03 -8.78 -9.79
N PRO A 445 15.25 -8.69 -9.26
CA PRO A 445 15.48 -8.57 -7.82
C PRO A 445 14.81 -7.32 -7.25
N ALA A 446 14.10 -7.44 -6.12
CA ALA A 446 13.46 -6.30 -5.46
C ALA A 446 14.48 -5.45 -4.69
N ALA A 447 14.41 -4.12 -4.85
CA ALA A 447 15.29 -3.17 -4.16
C ALA A 447 14.58 -2.52 -2.95
N GLU A 448 14.40 -3.28 -1.87
CA GLU A 448 13.62 -2.87 -0.69
C GLU A 448 14.13 -1.60 0.01
N ASP A 449 15.43 -1.31 -0.08
CA ASP A 449 16.12 -0.23 0.65
C ASP A 449 16.04 1.14 -0.04
N ILE A 450 15.45 1.23 -1.23
CA ILE A 450 15.39 2.47 -2.05
C ILE A 450 13.98 2.83 -2.52
N VAL A 451 12.94 2.23 -1.93
CA VAL A 451 11.53 2.47 -2.29
C VAL A 451 10.74 2.95 -1.07
N GLY A 452 10.51 4.27 -1.00
CA GLY A 452 9.79 4.85 0.12
C GLY A 452 9.37 6.30 -0.03
N ASP A 453 8.61 6.76 0.98
CA ASP A 453 8.03 8.10 1.08
C ASP A 453 8.02 8.52 2.55
N GLU A 454 8.67 9.63 2.87
CA GLU A 454 8.78 10.15 4.23
C GLU A 454 8.16 11.54 4.31
N LEU A 455 7.17 11.72 5.18
CA LEU A 455 6.51 13.01 5.41
C LEU A 455 6.66 13.43 6.87
N THR A 456 7.21 14.62 7.10
CA THR A 456 7.35 15.25 8.41
C THR A 456 6.62 16.58 8.40
N GLU A 457 5.75 16.78 9.38
CA GLU A 457 4.98 18.00 9.58
C GLU A 457 5.20 18.53 11.00
N ARG A 458 5.45 19.84 11.14
CA ARG A 458 5.52 20.54 12.42
C ARG A 458 4.60 21.73 12.38
N ALA A 459 3.63 21.77 13.29
CA ALA A 459 2.64 22.81 13.35
C ALA A 459 2.69 23.52 14.70
N SER A 460 2.40 24.82 14.70
CA SER A 460 2.34 25.61 15.93
C SER A 460 1.19 26.60 15.90
N LEU A 461 0.53 26.77 17.04
CA LEU A 461 -0.56 27.71 17.23
C LEU A 461 -0.35 28.52 18.51
N ALA A 462 -0.28 29.85 18.38
CA ALA A 462 -0.10 30.74 19.54
C ALA A 462 -1.39 30.92 20.35
N ARG A 463 -2.54 31.01 19.67
CA ARG A 463 -3.87 31.12 20.30
C ARG A 463 -4.92 30.42 19.45
N PHE A 464 -5.91 29.81 20.10
CA PHE A 464 -7.06 29.25 19.39
C PHE A 464 -7.85 30.32 18.63
N GLY A 465 -8.28 29.98 17.42
CA GLY A 465 -8.99 30.90 16.52
C GLY A 465 -8.08 31.88 15.76
N GLU A 466 -6.79 31.93 16.05
CA GLU A 466 -5.80 32.70 15.27
C GLU A 466 -5.10 31.85 14.21
N GLU A 467 -4.29 32.51 13.37
CA GLU A 467 -3.51 31.84 12.33
C GLU A 467 -2.43 30.96 12.98
N GLY A 468 -2.27 29.73 12.49
CA GLY A 468 -1.17 28.83 12.85
C GLY A 468 -0.07 28.81 11.79
N GLN A 469 1.09 28.28 12.16
CA GLN A 469 2.16 27.95 11.23
C GLN A 469 2.23 26.42 11.04
N LEU A 470 2.54 25.98 9.83
CA LEU A 470 2.80 24.58 9.49
C LEU A 470 4.03 24.49 8.60
N ASP A 471 5.06 23.78 9.06
CA ASP A 471 6.26 23.45 8.30
C ASP A 471 6.16 21.98 7.85
N VAL A 472 6.35 21.75 6.56
CA VAL A 472 6.25 20.43 5.94
C VAL A 472 7.56 20.11 5.23
N LYS A 473 8.10 18.92 5.48
CA LYS A 473 9.17 18.30 4.69
C LYS A 473 8.72 16.94 4.19
N ARG A 474 8.81 16.70 2.89
CA ARG A 474 8.55 15.39 2.29
C ARG A 474 9.74 14.93 1.47
N VAL A 475 10.09 13.65 1.58
CA VAL A 475 11.21 13.00 0.87
C VAL A 475 10.68 11.78 0.14
N TRP A 476 10.89 11.73 -1.16
CA TRP A 476 10.57 10.59 -2.01
C TRP A 476 11.86 9.90 -2.42
N HIS A 477 11.80 8.58 -2.56
CA HIS A 477 12.94 7.73 -2.94
C HIS A 477 12.69 7.01 -4.26
N GLY A 478 13.77 6.62 -4.95
CA GLY A 478 13.71 5.69 -6.07
C GLY A 478 12.88 6.21 -7.24
N VAL A 479 12.00 5.36 -7.77
CA VAL A 479 11.15 5.67 -8.95
C VAL A 479 10.29 6.92 -8.74
N ALA A 480 9.84 7.18 -7.51
CA ALA A 480 9.02 8.35 -7.20
C ALA A 480 9.86 9.65 -7.26
N ALA A 481 11.09 9.62 -6.76
CA ALA A 481 12.02 10.74 -6.85
C ALA A 481 12.32 11.11 -8.32
N GLU A 482 12.60 10.10 -9.14
CA GLU A 482 12.87 10.27 -10.58
C GLU A 482 11.66 10.88 -11.31
N ALA A 483 10.44 10.42 -11.00
CA ALA A 483 9.21 10.96 -11.60
C ALA A 483 8.98 12.44 -11.22
N LEU A 484 9.22 12.80 -9.95
CA LEU A 484 9.08 14.18 -9.48
C LEU A 484 10.12 15.11 -10.10
N ARG A 485 11.37 14.67 -10.20
CA ARG A 485 12.46 15.41 -10.88
C ARG A 485 12.04 15.85 -12.27
N ILE A 486 11.57 14.91 -13.09
CA ILE A 486 11.11 15.19 -14.47
C ILE A 486 9.89 16.11 -14.47
N GLY A 487 8.95 15.89 -13.55
CA GLY A 487 7.72 16.68 -13.46
C GLY A 487 8.02 18.14 -13.15
N TYR A 488 8.86 18.38 -12.14
CA TYR A 488 9.21 19.73 -11.70
C TYR A 488 10.16 20.45 -12.66
N ASP A 489 11.08 19.75 -13.32
CA ASP A 489 11.96 20.36 -14.34
C ASP A 489 11.19 20.98 -15.52
N ARG A 490 9.96 20.51 -15.76
CA ARG A 490 9.10 20.99 -16.87
C ARG A 490 8.15 22.10 -16.46
N MET A 491 8.09 22.47 -15.18
CA MET A 491 7.16 23.46 -14.67
C MET A 491 7.87 24.76 -14.34
N PRO A 492 7.31 25.93 -14.73
CA PRO A 492 7.76 27.21 -14.21
C PRO A 492 7.68 27.23 -12.69
N ARG A 493 8.67 27.83 -12.02
CA ARG A 493 8.71 27.91 -10.55
C ARG A 493 7.42 28.46 -9.92
N GLU A 494 6.73 29.38 -10.58
CA GLU A 494 5.45 29.89 -10.13
C GLU A 494 4.34 28.81 -10.09
N GLN A 495 4.29 27.94 -11.10
CA GLN A 495 3.33 26.82 -11.16
C GLN A 495 3.64 25.77 -10.09
N ILE A 496 4.93 25.52 -9.83
CA ILE A 496 5.38 24.64 -8.74
C ILE A 496 4.88 25.17 -7.40
N ASN A 497 5.18 26.44 -7.09
CA ASN A 497 4.76 27.09 -5.86
C ASN A 497 3.24 27.08 -5.70
N ARG A 498 2.50 27.33 -6.79
CA ARG A 498 1.03 27.24 -6.81
C ARG A 498 0.56 25.82 -6.51
N SER A 499 1.10 24.79 -7.16
CA SER A 499 0.70 23.40 -6.92
C SER A 499 0.94 22.93 -5.48
N ILE A 500 2.04 23.38 -4.88
CA ILE A 500 2.40 23.13 -3.47
C ILE A 500 1.43 23.88 -2.54
N GLY A 501 1.11 25.15 -2.85
CA GLY A 501 0.09 25.93 -2.16
C GLY A 501 -1.32 25.32 -2.22
N ASP A 502 -1.79 24.98 -3.43
CA ASP A 502 -3.11 24.39 -3.69
C ASP A 502 -3.29 23.05 -2.96
N ALA A 503 -2.22 22.25 -2.85
CA ALA A 503 -2.25 21.00 -2.10
C ALA A 503 -2.56 21.25 -0.62
N MET A 504 -1.96 22.29 -0.03
CA MET A 504 -2.24 22.67 1.36
C MET A 504 -3.59 23.36 1.51
N GLU A 505 -4.01 24.20 0.55
CA GLU A 505 -5.33 24.86 0.57
C GLU A 505 -6.49 23.86 0.53
N ARG A 506 -6.33 22.73 -0.18
CA ARG A 506 -7.32 21.63 -0.15
C ARG A 506 -7.51 21.01 1.24
N ARG A 507 -6.44 20.95 2.04
CA ARG A 507 -6.47 20.41 3.41
C ARG A 507 -6.91 21.47 4.42
N TYR A 508 -6.42 22.69 4.29
CA TYR A 508 -6.81 23.83 5.12
C TYR A 508 -7.25 25.01 4.24
N PRO A 509 -8.57 25.23 4.08
CA PRO A 509 -9.09 26.33 3.27
C PRO A 509 -8.50 27.69 3.68
N GLY A 510 -7.92 28.41 2.71
CA GLY A 510 -7.27 29.70 2.93
C GLY A 510 -5.81 29.63 3.39
N ALA A 511 -5.19 28.44 3.45
CA ALA A 511 -3.76 28.30 3.70
C ALA A 511 -2.93 29.14 2.72
N LYS A 512 -1.89 29.79 3.23
CA LYS A 512 -0.97 30.62 2.44
C LYS A 512 0.45 30.10 2.58
N LEU A 513 1.11 29.88 1.46
CA LEU A 513 2.52 29.53 1.41
C LEU A 513 3.38 30.70 1.91
N MET A 514 4.32 30.41 2.81
CA MET A 514 5.26 31.35 3.40
C MET A 514 6.61 31.23 2.69
N GLY A 515 6.99 32.28 1.95
CA GLY A 515 8.24 32.28 1.20
C GLY A 515 8.21 31.33 -0.01
N THR A 516 9.39 30.93 -0.46
CA THR A 516 9.55 29.99 -1.59
C THR A 516 9.89 28.60 -1.04
N PRO A 517 9.19 27.52 -1.47
CA PRO A 517 9.54 26.16 -1.11
C PRO A 517 10.98 25.80 -1.50
N GLU A 518 11.67 25.09 -0.63
CA GLU A 518 12.97 24.50 -0.92
C GLU A 518 12.77 23.15 -1.61
N LEU A 519 13.34 23.01 -2.81
CA LEU A 519 13.37 21.75 -3.55
C LEU A 519 14.83 21.26 -3.56
N HIS A 520 15.06 20.05 -3.08
CA HIS A 520 16.39 19.43 -3.08
C HIS A 520 16.34 18.09 -3.80
N ASP A 521 17.22 17.93 -4.79
CA ASP A 521 17.33 16.75 -5.63
C ASP A 521 18.69 16.07 -5.42
N ASP A 522 18.71 14.97 -4.68
CA ASP A 522 19.89 14.14 -4.47
C ASP A 522 19.89 12.99 -5.49
N THR A 523 20.53 13.25 -6.62
CA THR A 523 20.69 12.25 -7.69
C THR A 523 21.61 11.09 -7.31
N VAL A 524 22.45 11.21 -6.26
CA VAL A 524 23.39 10.16 -5.86
C VAL A 524 22.68 9.07 -5.05
N ASN A 525 21.83 9.48 -4.10
CA ASN A 525 21.02 8.58 -3.29
C ASN A 525 19.63 8.31 -3.89
N ASN A 526 19.29 9.00 -4.97
CA ASN A 526 18.00 8.94 -5.66
C ASN A 526 16.83 9.38 -4.77
N GLU A 527 17.02 10.55 -4.16
CA GLU A 527 16.03 11.19 -3.31
C GLU A 527 15.60 12.53 -3.91
N PHE A 528 14.33 12.86 -3.76
CA PHE A 528 13.81 14.19 -4.06
C PHE A 528 13.06 14.68 -2.84
N SER A 529 13.30 15.91 -2.41
CA SER A 529 12.63 16.46 -1.23
C SER A 529 12.10 17.87 -1.45
N ILE A 530 11.00 18.15 -0.77
CA ILE A 530 10.34 19.46 -0.75
C ILE A 530 10.17 19.86 0.71
N SER A 531 10.63 21.07 1.04
CA SER A 531 10.36 21.73 2.32
C SER A 531 9.57 23.02 2.08
N ALA A 532 8.47 23.22 2.80
CA ALA A 532 7.61 24.39 2.66
C ALA A 532 7.00 24.79 4.00
N SER A 533 6.87 26.10 4.22
CA SER A 533 6.21 26.67 5.38
C SER A 533 4.89 27.31 4.98
N TYR A 534 3.87 27.23 5.82
CA TYR A 534 2.54 27.74 5.55
C TYR A 534 2.00 28.52 6.74
N ARG A 535 1.19 29.52 6.43
CA ARG A 535 0.29 30.18 7.38
C ARG A 535 -1.12 29.64 7.17
N ILE A 536 -1.73 29.16 8.23
CA ILE A 536 -3.03 28.48 8.21
C ILE A 536 -4.03 29.31 9.00
N PRO A 537 -5.03 29.96 8.37
CA PRO A 537 -5.91 30.91 9.05
C PRO A 537 -6.70 30.36 10.22
N LYS A 538 -7.08 29.08 10.15
CA LYS A 538 -7.80 28.34 11.21
C LYS A 538 -7.22 26.94 11.34
N LEU A 539 -6.00 26.85 11.86
CA LEU A 539 -5.30 25.57 12.04
C LEU A 539 -6.09 24.65 13.00
N ALA A 540 -6.62 25.21 14.08
CA ALA A 540 -7.53 24.53 14.99
C ALA A 540 -8.97 25.02 14.75
N ASN A 541 -9.87 24.08 14.46
CA ASN A 541 -11.29 24.35 14.24
C ASN A 541 -12.11 23.93 15.46
N GLU A 542 -13.14 24.70 15.73
CA GLU A 542 -14.08 24.42 16.81
C GLU A 542 -15.10 23.37 16.36
N VAL A 543 -15.14 22.21 17.03
CA VAL A 543 -16.12 21.15 16.79
C VAL A 543 -16.66 20.67 18.14
N ASP A 544 -17.94 20.92 18.39
CA ASP A 544 -18.62 20.67 19.67
C ASP A 544 -17.87 21.27 20.87
N VAL A 545 -17.32 20.41 21.74
CA VAL A 545 -16.57 20.78 22.94
C VAL A 545 -15.06 20.78 22.74
N ASN A 546 -14.58 20.58 21.52
CA ASN A 546 -13.16 20.41 21.21
C ASN A 546 -12.65 21.45 20.20
N TRP A 547 -11.37 21.77 20.32
CA TRP A 547 -10.54 22.27 19.25
C TRP A 547 -9.93 21.08 18.50
N VAL A 548 -10.03 21.09 17.18
CA VAL A 548 -9.62 19.99 16.30
C VAL A 548 -8.58 20.50 15.32
N VAL A 549 -7.39 19.88 15.34
CA VAL A 549 -6.34 20.10 14.33
C VAL A 549 -6.31 18.86 13.45
N ALA A 550 -6.84 18.96 12.24
CA ALA A 550 -6.82 17.85 11.29
C ALA A 550 -5.39 17.61 10.78
N PHE A 551 -5.05 16.37 10.47
CA PHE A 551 -3.85 16.02 9.73
C PHE A 551 -4.08 14.88 8.74
N ALA A 552 -3.20 14.74 7.74
CA ALA A 552 -3.32 13.75 6.68
C ALA A 552 -1.96 13.10 6.39
N PRO A 553 -1.81 11.79 6.65
CA PRO A 553 -0.56 11.07 6.44
C PRO A 553 -0.36 10.71 4.95
N ASP A 554 -0.14 11.71 4.10
CA ASP A 554 -0.12 11.56 2.64
C ASP A 554 0.98 10.63 2.11
N SER A 555 2.03 10.36 2.89
CA SER A 555 3.05 9.36 2.54
C SER A 555 2.51 7.92 2.57
N LEU A 556 1.47 7.64 3.35
CA LEU A 556 0.81 6.33 3.44
C LEU A 556 -0.21 6.08 2.32
N GLN A 557 -0.60 7.13 1.58
CA GLN A 557 -1.70 7.06 0.63
C GLN A 557 -1.41 6.03 -0.48
N GLY A 558 -2.37 5.11 -0.68
CA GLY A 558 -2.29 4.06 -1.70
C GLY A 558 -1.25 2.97 -1.44
N ALA A 559 -0.59 2.97 -0.26
CA ALA A 559 0.32 1.90 0.13
C ALA A 559 -0.42 0.58 0.34
N LEU A 560 -1.53 0.63 1.07
CA LEU A 560 -2.42 -0.49 1.31
C LEU A 560 -3.67 -0.34 0.45
N THR A 561 -4.16 -1.45 -0.08
CA THR A 561 -5.34 -1.48 -0.96
C THR A 561 -6.53 -2.02 -0.18
N SER A 562 -7.69 -1.37 -0.32
CA SER A 562 -8.97 -1.85 0.20
C SER A 562 -9.91 -2.16 -0.94
N SER A 563 -11.04 -2.80 -0.63
CA SER A 563 -12.05 -3.17 -1.60
C SER A 563 -13.45 -3.05 -1.01
N PRO A 564 -14.43 -2.71 -1.85
CA PRO A 564 -15.81 -2.59 -1.43
C PRO A 564 -16.45 -3.93 -1.04
N SER A 565 -16.00 -5.06 -1.62
CA SER A 565 -16.47 -6.39 -1.24
C SER A 565 -15.58 -7.02 -0.18
N ALA A 566 -16.19 -7.42 0.94
CA ALA A 566 -15.58 -8.26 1.98
C ALA A 566 -15.51 -9.74 1.59
N ASN A 567 -16.41 -10.20 0.72
CA ASN A 567 -16.54 -11.60 0.31
C ASN A 567 -15.88 -11.80 -1.05
N ARG A 568 -14.58 -11.46 -1.15
CA ARG A 568 -13.84 -11.61 -2.41
C ARG A 568 -13.47 -13.07 -2.64
N ALA A 569 -13.54 -13.51 -3.89
CA ALA A 569 -13.18 -14.86 -4.31
C ALA A 569 -11.74 -14.96 -4.84
N THR A 570 -11.15 -13.86 -5.30
CA THR A 570 -9.79 -13.76 -5.83
C THR A 570 -8.82 -13.02 -4.89
N PRO A 571 -7.49 -13.10 -5.07
CA PRO A 571 -6.54 -12.28 -4.32
C PRO A 571 -6.65 -10.79 -4.67
N LEU A 572 -6.49 -9.90 -3.68
CA LEU A 572 -6.44 -8.44 -3.86
C LEU A 572 -5.00 -7.97 -4.06
N ARG A 573 -4.72 -7.30 -5.17
CA ARG A 573 -3.42 -6.69 -5.43
C ARG A 573 -3.09 -5.56 -4.45
N ILE A 574 -1.86 -5.52 -3.93
CA ILE A 574 -1.25 -4.37 -3.26
C ILE A 574 -0.48 -3.55 -4.30
N LEU A 575 -0.79 -2.26 -4.40
CA LEU A 575 -0.31 -1.41 -5.50
C LEU A 575 1.15 -0.96 -5.36
N LYS A 576 1.64 -0.80 -4.13
CA LYS A 576 3.02 -0.41 -3.84
C LYS A 576 3.71 -1.57 -3.14
N TYR A 577 4.58 -2.27 -3.86
CA TYR A 577 5.40 -3.34 -3.31
C TYR A 577 6.71 -3.46 -4.11
N PRO A 578 7.87 -3.58 -3.43
CA PRO A 578 8.07 -3.25 -2.00
C PRO A 578 7.79 -1.76 -1.73
N PHE A 579 7.47 -1.40 -0.48
CA PHE A 579 7.23 0.00 -0.11
C PHE A 579 7.39 0.22 1.40
N HIS A 580 8.14 1.26 1.76
CA HIS A 580 8.30 1.74 3.14
C HIS A 580 7.86 3.20 3.25
N ALA A 581 6.83 3.48 4.04
CA ALA A 581 6.39 4.85 4.28
C ALA A 581 6.59 5.25 5.74
N LYS A 582 7.04 6.49 5.93
CA LYS A 582 7.15 7.13 7.23
C LYS A 582 6.33 8.40 7.26
N TYR A 583 5.66 8.62 8.39
CA TYR A 583 4.90 9.83 8.64
C TYR A 583 5.18 10.31 10.06
N SER A 584 5.38 11.62 10.25
CA SER A 584 5.39 12.24 11.56
C SER A 584 4.70 13.60 11.53
N PHE A 585 3.89 13.86 12.55
CA PHE A 585 3.25 15.15 12.79
C PHE A 585 3.46 15.55 14.24
N GLU A 586 3.98 16.75 14.43
CA GLU A 586 4.14 17.38 15.73
C GLU A 586 3.31 18.66 15.78
N MET A 587 2.47 18.80 16.81
CA MET A 587 1.62 19.96 17.04
C MET A 587 2.03 20.63 18.35
N THR A 588 2.42 21.90 18.27
CA THR A 588 2.61 22.77 19.44
C THR A 588 1.38 23.66 19.61
N PHE A 589 0.56 23.37 20.62
CA PHE A 589 -0.61 24.15 21.01
C PHE A 589 -0.22 25.39 21.85
N PRO A 590 -1.18 26.31 22.10
CA PRO A 590 -0.98 27.42 23.03
C PRO A 590 -0.55 26.91 24.43
N GLU A 591 0.26 27.70 25.15
CA GLU A 591 0.80 27.32 26.47
C GLU A 591 -0.28 26.99 27.52
N GLN A 592 -1.53 27.44 27.32
CA GLN A 592 -2.66 27.12 28.21
C GLN A 592 -3.12 25.67 28.11
N VAL A 593 -2.67 24.94 27.09
CA VAL A 593 -2.99 23.53 26.87
C VAL A 593 -2.00 22.66 27.62
N SER A 594 -2.54 21.77 28.46
CA SER A 594 -1.75 20.79 29.19
C SER A 594 -2.33 19.40 28.98
N GLY A 595 -1.79 18.65 28.03
CA GLY A 595 -2.08 17.23 27.82
C GLY A 595 -1.19 16.33 28.68
N SER A 596 -1.73 15.18 29.08
CA SER A 596 -1.00 14.15 29.84
C SER A 596 -1.16 12.74 29.28
N ILE A 597 -1.18 12.61 27.95
CA ILE A 597 -1.15 11.31 27.28
C ILE A 597 0.32 10.91 27.10
N ASP A 598 0.74 9.91 27.87
CA ASP A 598 2.09 9.35 27.74
C ASP A 598 2.32 8.70 26.37
N PRO A 599 3.58 8.65 25.91
CA PRO A 599 3.97 7.93 24.71
C PRO A 599 3.43 6.50 24.71
N ARG A 600 2.75 6.13 23.62
CA ARG A 600 2.34 4.75 23.31
C ARG A 600 2.80 4.41 21.91
N ALA A 601 3.14 3.14 21.68
CA ALA A 601 3.66 2.70 20.39
C ALA A 601 2.95 1.46 19.85
N PRO A 602 1.61 1.53 19.61
CA PRO A 602 0.88 0.36 19.17
C PRO A 602 1.36 -0.10 17.80
N THR A 603 1.33 -1.41 17.58
CA THR A 603 1.69 -2.02 16.31
C THR A 603 0.48 -2.71 15.70
N VAL A 604 0.27 -2.56 14.40
CA VAL A 604 -0.67 -3.38 13.62
C VAL A 604 0.15 -4.12 12.59
N SER A 605 0.23 -5.45 12.72
CA SER A 605 1.05 -6.27 11.84
C SER A 605 0.35 -7.57 11.50
N ASN A 606 0.45 -7.97 10.24
CA ASN A 606 -0.02 -9.26 9.74
C ASN A 606 0.94 -9.76 8.65
N LYS A 607 0.53 -10.79 7.91
CA LYS A 607 1.32 -11.36 6.81
C LYS A 607 1.61 -10.38 5.66
N TYR A 608 0.78 -9.35 5.49
CA TYR A 608 0.76 -8.47 4.32
C TYR A 608 1.38 -7.09 4.57
N PHE A 609 1.32 -6.60 5.81
CA PHE A 609 1.97 -5.34 6.19
C PHE A 609 2.38 -5.34 7.66
N SER A 610 3.31 -4.47 8.00
CA SER A 610 3.65 -4.13 9.38
C SER A 610 3.62 -2.61 9.55
N ALA A 611 2.92 -2.13 10.58
CA ALA A 611 2.81 -0.72 10.91
C ALA A 611 3.11 -0.48 12.39
N GLY A 612 4.17 0.26 12.69
CA GLY A 612 4.45 0.80 14.01
C GLY A 612 3.90 2.21 14.12
N LEU A 613 3.16 2.52 15.18
CA LEU A 613 2.69 3.87 15.45
C LEU A 613 3.40 4.41 16.69
N THR A 614 3.46 5.73 16.83
CA THR A 614 3.83 6.39 18.09
C THR A 614 2.89 7.57 18.31
N GLU A 615 2.35 7.71 19.50
CA GLU A 615 1.47 8.81 19.88
C GLU A 615 1.82 9.33 21.27
N SER A 616 1.88 10.65 21.43
CA SER A 616 2.02 11.31 22.74
C SER A 616 1.31 12.66 22.75
N PHE A 617 0.92 13.13 23.93
CA PHE A 617 0.45 14.49 24.15
C PHE A 617 0.86 14.95 25.55
N ARG A 618 2.00 15.63 25.65
CA ARG A 618 2.60 16.08 26.92
C ARG A 618 2.71 17.61 26.94
N GLY A 619 2.10 18.24 27.94
CA GLY A 619 1.98 19.69 27.99
C GLY A 619 1.22 20.22 26.77
N ASN A 620 1.76 21.23 26.11
CA ASN A 620 1.18 21.77 24.88
C ASN A 620 1.68 21.07 23.61
N VAL A 621 2.44 19.98 23.68
CA VAL A 621 2.99 19.28 22.50
C VAL A 621 2.33 17.94 22.29
N ALA A 622 1.73 17.74 21.11
CA ALA A 622 1.19 16.46 20.66
C ALA A 622 1.98 15.91 19.47
N ARG A 623 2.27 14.60 19.47
CA ARG A 623 3.02 13.94 18.40
C ARG A 623 2.30 12.69 17.92
N LYS A 624 2.33 12.47 16.61
CA LYS A 624 1.90 11.22 15.95
C LYS A 624 2.96 10.80 14.95
N ALA A 625 3.38 9.54 14.97
CA ALA A 625 4.26 8.97 13.95
C ALA A 625 3.76 7.60 13.50
N VAL A 626 4.07 7.24 12.25
CA VAL A 626 3.74 5.95 11.63
C VAL A 626 4.91 5.48 10.77
N ASP A 627 5.33 4.24 10.95
CA ASP A 627 6.28 3.51 10.10
C ASP A 627 5.55 2.30 9.51
N LEU A 628 5.28 2.31 8.19
CA LEU A 628 4.50 1.30 7.48
C LEU A 628 5.36 0.59 6.42
N LYS A 629 5.35 -0.74 6.42
CA LYS A 629 5.98 -1.58 5.39
C LYS A 629 4.99 -2.54 4.77
N THR A 630 5.01 -2.66 3.44
CA THR A 630 4.28 -3.71 2.70
C THR A 630 5.15 -4.95 2.56
N LEU A 631 4.60 -6.13 2.85
CA LEU A 631 5.35 -7.38 2.95
C LEU A 631 5.04 -8.38 1.82
N GLN A 632 3.96 -8.16 1.05
CA GLN A 632 3.51 -9.05 -0.04
C GLN A 632 2.93 -8.22 -1.20
N THR A 633 2.84 -8.82 -2.40
CA THR A 633 2.26 -8.21 -3.60
C THR A 633 0.72 -8.27 -3.64
N SER A 634 0.11 -9.16 -2.87
CA SER A 634 -1.34 -9.35 -2.82
C SER A 634 -1.82 -9.94 -1.49
N VAL A 635 -3.09 -9.71 -1.18
CA VAL A 635 -3.83 -10.30 -0.07
C VAL A 635 -4.66 -11.47 -0.58
N GLU A 636 -4.47 -12.67 -0.03
CA GLU A 636 -5.26 -13.85 -0.41
C GLU A 636 -6.74 -13.64 -0.11
N ALA A 637 -7.62 -14.24 -0.93
CA ALA A 637 -9.07 -14.07 -0.78
C ALA A 637 -9.56 -14.49 0.63
N ALA A 638 -9.06 -15.62 1.12
CA ALA A 638 -9.41 -16.17 2.44
C ALA A 638 -8.97 -15.26 3.61
N ASP A 639 -7.90 -14.49 3.43
CA ASP A 639 -7.35 -13.63 4.49
C ASP A 639 -7.92 -12.20 4.43
N TYR A 640 -8.68 -11.86 3.39
CA TYR A 640 -9.10 -10.48 3.15
C TYR A 640 -9.96 -9.91 4.28
N SER A 641 -10.84 -10.70 4.90
CA SER A 641 -11.67 -10.22 6.01
C SER A 641 -10.82 -9.77 7.20
N ALA A 642 -9.82 -10.58 7.59
CA ALA A 642 -8.89 -10.25 8.67
C ALA A 642 -8.01 -9.05 8.28
N TYR A 643 -7.47 -9.04 7.06
CA TYR A 643 -6.70 -7.89 6.54
C TYR A 643 -7.53 -6.59 6.55
N ALA A 644 -8.82 -6.64 6.19
CA ALA A 644 -9.69 -5.47 6.19
C ALA A 644 -10.03 -4.98 7.61
N GLU A 645 -10.08 -5.89 8.59
CA GLU A 645 -10.16 -5.54 10.02
C GLU A 645 -8.88 -4.86 10.50
N ASP A 646 -7.71 -5.43 10.20
CA ASP A 646 -6.41 -4.84 10.53
C ASP A 646 -6.23 -3.47 9.88
N LEU A 647 -6.62 -3.32 8.61
CA LEU A 647 -6.57 -2.04 7.90
C LEU A 647 -7.50 -1.00 8.53
N ARG A 648 -8.70 -1.40 8.98
CA ARG A 648 -9.61 -0.52 9.73
C ARG A 648 -9.03 -0.15 11.09
N ALA A 649 -8.42 -1.11 11.79
CA ALA A 649 -7.75 -0.88 13.08
C ALA A 649 -6.58 0.08 12.91
N LEU A 650 -5.74 -0.09 11.89
CA LEU A 650 -4.65 0.82 11.53
C LEU A 650 -5.18 2.22 11.23
N ASN A 651 -6.16 2.36 10.34
CA ASN A 651 -6.73 3.67 10.01
C ASN A 651 -7.34 4.37 11.24
N LYS A 652 -8.01 3.61 12.12
CA LYS A 652 -8.53 4.13 13.39
C LYS A 652 -7.41 4.55 14.34
N ALA A 653 -6.32 3.77 14.43
CA ALA A 653 -5.19 4.04 15.29
C ALA A 653 -4.38 5.25 14.82
N ILE A 654 -4.20 5.43 13.50
CA ILE A 654 -3.58 6.62 12.92
C ILE A 654 -4.49 7.84 13.16
N GLY A 655 -5.79 7.70 12.94
CA GLY A 655 -6.75 8.79 13.00
C GLY A 655 -6.48 9.83 11.91
N GLY A 656 -6.92 11.07 12.14
CA GLY A 656 -6.68 12.18 11.22
C GLY A 656 -6.83 13.54 11.90
N SER A 657 -6.75 13.59 13.23
CA SER A 657 -6.88 14.82 13.99
C SER A 657 -6.30 14.69 15.40
N PHE A 658 -5.77 15.79 15.91
CA PHE A 658 -5.61 16.00 17.36
C PHE A 658 -6.83 16.73 17.91
N PHE A 659 -7.21 16.37 19.14
CA PHE A 659 -8.34 16.96 19.84
C PHE A 659 -7.85 17.60 21.15
N VAL A 660 -8.24 18.85 21.38
CA VAL A 660 -8.06 19.53 22.66
C VAL A 660 -9.44 19.93 23.18
N ASN A 661 -9.87 19.35 24.30
CA ASN A 661 -11.14 19.77 24.89
C ASN A 661 -11.04 21.22 25.37
N LYS A 662 -12.05 22.04 25.10
CA LYS A 662 -12.08 23.45 25.53
C LYS A 662 -11.99 23.63 27.04
N ALA A 663 -12.47 22.66 27.81
CA ALA A 663 -12.34 22.68 29.27
C ALA A 663 -10.90 22.48 29.75
N PHE A 664 -10.02 21.93 28.91
CA PHE A 664 -8.61 21.73 29.23
C PHE A 664 -7.73 22.90 28.78
N VAL A 665 -8.34 23.94 28.19
CA VAL A 665 -7.70 25.21 27.88
C VAL A 665 -7.95 26.14 29.06
N SER A 666 -6.90 26.40 29.85
CA SER A 666 -7.00 27.28 31.02
C SER A 666 -7.38 28.72 30.62
N ALA A 667 -8.16 29.42 31.46
CA ALA A 667 -8.51 30.83 31.22
C ALA A 667 -7.23 31.68 31.12
N ALA A 668 -7.27 32.82 30.43
CA ALA A 668 -6.09 33.67 30.20
C ALA A 668 -5.33 34.05 31.49
N GLU A 669 -6.02 34.16 32.63
CA GLU A 669 -5.42 34.40 33.96
C GLU A 669 -4.74 33.16 34.58
N ALA A 670 -5.18 31.95 34.23
CA ALA A 670 -4.59 30.67 34.64
C ALA A 670 -3.36 30.27 33.78
N SER A 671 -3.05 31.00 32.71
CA SER A 671 -1.77 30.85 31.99
C SER A 671 -0.54 31.23 32.84
N LYS A 672 -0.76 31.87 34.01
CA LYS A 672 0.27 32.20 35.01
C LYS A 672 0.34 31.20 36.18
N SER A 673 -0.58 30.24 36.28
CA SER A 673 -0.53 29.21 37.33
C SER A 673 0.53 28.16 36.99
N ASP A 674 1.03 27.42 37.98
CA ASP A 674 1.96 26.31 37.69
C ASP A 674 1.21 25.10 37.10
N LEU A 675 1.95 24.14 36.53
CA LEU A 675 1.39 22.92 35.96
C LEU A 675 0.49 22.16 36.95
N THR A 676 0.85 22.16 38.23
CA THR A 676 0.08 21.50 39.29
C THR A 676 -1.33 22.06 39.39
N HIS A 677 -1.47 23.37 39.44
CA HIS A 677 -2.78 24.03 39.48
C HIS A 677 -3.60 23.72 38.23
N ARG A 678 -2.98 23.78 37.04
CA ARG A 678 -3.67 23.43 35.79
C ARG A 678 -4.20 22.00 35.81
N LEU A 679 -3.38 21.03 36.20
CA LEU A 679 -3.82 19.63 36.30
C LEU A 679 -4.98 19.48 37.29
N GLN A 680 -4.94 20.17 38.44
CA GLN A 680 -6.04 20.16 39.42
C GLN A 680 -7.33 20.73 38.83
N GLU A 681 -7.30 21.88 38.18
CA GLU A 681 -8.47 22.48 37.53
C GLU A 681 -9.07 21.55 36.46
N GLN A 682 -8.21 20.94 35.64
CA GLN A 682 -8.65 19.97 34.64
C GLN A 682 -9.37 18.76 35.27
N ARG A 683 -8.88 18.25 36.40
CA ARG A 683 -9.54 17.15 37.13
C ARG A 683 -10.86 17.61 37.75
N VAL A 684 -10.93 18.80 38.32
CA VAL A 684 -12.18 19.36 38.88
C VAL A 684 -13.26 19.48 37.80
N GLU A 685 -12.90 20.04 36.64
CA GLU A 685 -13.83 20.21 35.53
C GLU A 685 -14.23 18.87 34.90
N LEU A 686 -13.31 17.91 34.79
CA LEU A 686 -13.64 16.54 34.37
C LEU A 686 -14.65 15.88 35.31
N VAL A 687 -14.46 16.01 36.64
CA VAL A 687 -15.41 15.49 37.64
C VAL A 687 -16.79 16.15 37.48
N LYS A 688 -16.84 17.47 37.29
CA LYS A 688 -18.09 18.20 37.06
C LYS A 688 -18.84 17.70 35.82
N LYS A 689 -18.15 17.55 34.68
CA LYS A 689 -18.77 17.02 33.45
C LYS A 689 -19.25 15.59 33.59
N LEU A 690 -18.48 14.75 34.27
CA LEU A 690 -18.89 13.37 34.54
C LEU A 690 -20.08 13.32 35.50
N ASN A 691 -20.21 14.26 36.44
CA ASN A 691 -21.43 14.41 37.25
C ASN A 691 -22.66 14.70 36.38
N GLU A 692 -22.56 15.64 35.44
CA GLU A 692 -23.66 15.96 34.52
C GLU A 692 -24.00 14.78 33.61
N THR A 693 -22.98 14.10 33.07
CA THR A 693 -23.15 12.95 32.16
C THR A 693 -23.82 11.77 32.87
N ILE A 694 -23.34 11.43 34.07
CA ILE A 694 -23.88 10.34 34.90
C ILE A 694 -25.29 10.70 35.38
N GLY A 695 -25.51 11.94 35.83
CA GLY A 695 -26.81 12.42 36.31
C GLY A 695 -27.86 12.58 35.21
N GLY A 696 -27.44 12.78 33.95
CA GLY A 696 -28.32 12.97 32.81
C GLY A 696 -29.02 11.72 32.31
N GLY A 697 -28.66 10.53 32.80
CA GLY A 697 -29.32 9.25 32.46
C GLY A 697 -29.17 8.79 31.01
N LYS A 698 -28.29 9.44 30.22
CA LYS A 698 -28.10 9.16 28.78
C LYS A 698 -27.14 8.01 28.49
N ILE A 699 -26.36 7.59 29.49
CA ILE A 699 -25.39 6.48 29.39
C ILE A 699 -25.79 5.37 30.37
N ALA A 700 -25.60 4.11 29.98
CA ALA A 700 -25.96 2.94 30.76
C ALA A 700 -24.94 1.81 30.57
N GLY A 701 -25.02 0.77 31.41
CA GLY A 701 -24.16 -0.41 31.31
C GLY A 701 -22.67 -0.06 31.34
N SER A 702 -21.91 -0.56 30.37
CA SER A 702 -20.46 -0.40 30.28
C SER A 702 -20.01 1.06 30.11
N ASP A 703 -20.76 1.90 29.38
CA ASP A 703 -20.44 3.32 29.22
C ASP A 703 -20.59 4.08 30.53
N LEU A 704 -21.62 3.74 31.31
CA LEU A 704 -21.81 4.27 32.65
C LEU A 704 -20.73 3.80 33.61
N ALA A 705 -20.32 2.52 33.53
CA ALA A 705 -19.20 2.01 34.31
C ALA A 705 -17.88 2.73 34.00
N ASN A 706 -17.60 3.00 32.72
CA ASN A 706 -16.43 3.76 32.28
C ASN A 706 -16.48 5.20 32.77
N ALA A 707 -17.63 5.87 32.71
CA ALA A 707 -17.81 7.22 33.22
C ALA A 707 -17.55 7.31 34.73
N HIS A 708 -18.08 6.36 35.52
CA HIS A 708 -17.75 6.24 36.95
C HIS A 708 -16.25 6.03 37.17
N CYS A 709 -15.62 5.18 36.36
CA CYS A 709 -14.17 4.95 36.48
C CYS A 709 -13.35 6.22 36.21
N PHE A 710 -13.61 6.92 35.11
CA PHE A 710 -12.91 8.18 34.81
C PHE A 710 -13.11 9.22 35.90
N ARG A 711 -14.31 9.28 36.50
CA ARG A 711 -14.59 10.19 37.61
C ARG A 711 -13.82 9.78 38.87
N ALA A 712 -13.74 8.49 39.17
CA ALA A 712 -12.99 7.95 40.30
C ALA A 712 -11.50 8.31 40.22
N VAL A 713 -10.88 8.11 39.06
CA VAL A 713 -9.46 8.44 38.85
C VAL A 713 -9.23 9.95 39.03
N ALA A 714 -10.09 10.79 38.43
CA ALA A 714 -9.98 12.24 38.56
C ALA A 714 -10.16 12.73 40.01
N GLN A 715 -11.10 12.15 40.76
CA GLN A 715 -11.28 12.41 42.19
C GLN A 715 -10.05 11.98 43.00
N ALA A 716 -9.46 10.82 42.67
CA ALA A 716 -8.27 10.34 43.38
C ALA A 716 -7.02 11.19 43.09
N ASP A 717 -6.86 11.72 41.87
CA ASP A 717 -5.82 12.71 41.54
C ASP A 717 -5.99 14.00 42.37
N LEU A 718 -7.23 14.38 42.69
CA LEU A 718 -7.57 15.50 43.59
C LEU A 718 -7.47 15.16 45.09
N GLY A 719 -7.07 13.94 45.44
CA GLY A 719 -7.00 13.46 46.83
C GLY A 719 -8.35 13.08 47.47
N GLN A 720 -9.44 13.08 46.69
CA GLN A 720 -10.80 12.72 47.12
C GLN A 720 -10.99 11.20 47.07
N ILE A 721 -10.24 10.48 47.90
CA ILE A 721 -10.14 9.01 47.85
C ILE A 721 -11.46 8.31 48.21
N GLU A 722 -12.26 8.87 49.11
CA GLU A 722 -13.55 8.27 49.53
C GLU A 722 -14.59 8.34 48.41
N GLU A 723 -14.71 9.49 47.74
CA GLU A 723 -15.51 9.68 46.53
C GLU A 723 -15.06 8.73 45.43
N ALA A 724 -13.75 8.69 45.17
CA ALA A 724 -13.17 7.83 44.16
C ALA A 724 -13.49 6.35 44.40
N MET A 725 -13.41 5.89 45.64
CA MET A 725 -13.76 4.51 46.00
C MET A 725 -15.25 4.21 45.81
N ARG A 726 -16.14 5.18 46.08
CA ARG A 726 -17.58 5.01 45.83
C ARG A 726 -17.86 4.82 44.33
N ASP A 727 -17.19 5.59 43.49
CA ASP A 727 -17.33 5.49 42.04
C ASP A 727 -16.71 4.23 41.47
N ALA A 728 -15.50 3.85 41.88
CA ALA A 728 -14.88 2.60 41.48
C ALA A 728 -15.72 1.37 41.87
N ASN A 729 -16.32 1.37 43.07
CA ASN A 729 -17.25 0.32 43.47
C ASN A 729 -18.54 0.31 42.63
N SER A 730 -19.01 1.47 42.20
CA SER A 730 -20.17 1.59 41.31
C SER A 730 -19.85 1.04 39.92
N ALA A 731 -18.68 1.36 39.37
CA ALA A 731 -18.20 0.83 38.10
C ALA A 731 -18.14 -0.72 38.11
N VAL A 732 -17.57 -1.31 39.17
CA VAL A 732 -17.52 -2.78 39.32
C VAL A 732 -18.91 -3.40 39.45
N ARG A 733 -19.85 -2.76 40.17
CA ARG A 733 -21.24 -3.27 40.25
C ARG A 733 -21.96 -3.25 38.90
N LEU A 734 -21.69 -2.22 38.08
CA LEU A 734 -22.34 -2.05 36.78
C LEU A 734 -21.80 -3.03 35.72
N ALA A 735 -20.51 -3.36 35.77
CA ALA A 735 -19.87 -4.26 34.82
C ALA A 735 -18.83 -5.19 35.49
N PRO A 736 -19.27 -6.15 36.34
CA PRO A 736 -18.39 -6.94 37.20
C PRO A 736 -17.49 -7.93 36.45
N ASN A 737 -17.88 -8.31 35.24
CA ASN A 737 -17.17 -9.29 34.41
C ASN A 737 -16.37 -8.62 33.28
N THR A 738 -15.98 -7.37 33.47
CA THR A 738 -15.15 -6.63 32.51
C THR A 738 -13.84 -6.19 33.17
N PRO A 739 -12.70 -6.21 32.45
CA PRO A 739 -11.42 -5.84 33.05
C PRO A 739 -11.34 -4.39 33.54
N ILE A 740 -11.90 -3.42 32.79
CA ILE A 740 -11.71 -1.98 33.02
C ILE A 740 -12.19 -1.51 34.42
N PRO A 741 -13.40 -1.85 34.90
CA PRO A 741 -13.82 -1.46 36.25
C PRO A 741 -12.97 -2.07 37.37
N LEU A 742 -12.44 -3.28 37.16
CA LEU A 742 -11.57 -3.94 38.14
C LEU A 742 -10.20 -3.26 38.19
N THR A 743 -9.57 -2.97 37.05
CA THR A 743 -8.31 -2.19 37.04
C THR A 743 -8.53 -0.82 37.67
N CYS A 744 -9.67 -0.18 37.41
CA CYS A 744 -10.03 1.09 38.02
C CYS A 744 -10.07 1.04 39.54
N ARG A 745 -10.79 0.05 40.10
CA ARG A 745 -10.84 -0.13 41.55
C ARG A 745 -9.49 -0.52 42.13
N ALA A 746 -8.70 -1.29 41.39
CA ALA A 746 -7.33 -1.63 41.76
C ALA A 746 -6.46 -0.38 41.90
N ASP A 747 -6.59 0.60 41.00
CA ASP A 747 -5.87 1.88 41.07
C ASP A 747 -6.27 2.71 42.29
N ILE A 748 -7.57 2.81 42.59
CA ILE A 748 -8.00 3.57 43.76
C ILE A 748 -7.60 2.83 45.06
N ASN A 749 -7.64 1.50 45.07
CA ASN A 749 -7.10 0.69 46.17
C ASN A 749 -5.58 0.93 46.33
N PHE A 750 -4.81 1.02 45.25
CA PHE A 750 -3.38 1.31 45.32
C PHE A 750 -3.12 2.70 45.93
N ARG A 751 -3.80 3.72 45.41
CA ARG A 751 -3.66 5.12 45.87
C ARG A 751 -4.09 5.33 47.32
N SER A 752 -5.00 4.49 47.83
CA SER A 752 -5.43 4.48 49.23
C SER A 752 -4.56 3.63 50.15
N GLY A 753 -3.44 3.07 49.66
CA GLY A 753 -2.54 2.21 50.44
C GLY A 753 -3.05 0.79 50.68
N GLN A 754 -4.17 0.40 50.06
CA GLN A 754 -4.76 -0.94 50.15
C GLN A 754 -4.13 -1.89 49.12
N PHE A 755 -2.82 -2.08 49.20
CA PHE A 755 -2.03 -2.81 48.20
C PHE A 755 -2.49 -4.25 47.97
N GLU A 756 -2.89 -4.95 49.03
CA GLU A 756 -3.41 -6.33 48.95
C GLU A 756 -4.72 -6.43 48.17
N LYS A 757 -5.62 -5.45 48.34
CA LYS A 757 -6.87 -5.40 47.57
C LYS A 757 -6.60 -5.00 46.12
N SER A 758 -5.68 -4.05 45.91
CA SER A 758 -5.27 -3.60 44.58
C SER A 758 -4.74 -4.78 43.75
N GLN A 759 -3.81 -5.57 44.29
CA GLN A 759 -3.26 -6.70 43.55
C GLN A 759 -4.30 -7.78 43.22
N THR A 760 -5.31 -7.96 44.07
CA THR A 760 -6.40 -8.93 43.87
C THR A 760 -7.28 -8.51 42.70
N ASP A 761 -7.67 -7.23 42.66
CA ASP A 761 -8.45 -6.69 41.55
C ASP A 761 -7.69 -6.71 40.23
N TYR A 762 -6.40 -6.40 40.25
CA TYR A 762 -5.54 -6.54 39.08
C TYR A 762 -5.43 -7.99 38.59
N ALA A 763 -5.26 -8.95 39.50
CA ALA A 763 -5.23 -10.36 39.13
C ALA A 763 -6.54 -10.82 38.49
N ASN A 764 -7.69 -10.37 39.02
CA ASN A 764 -9.00 -10.66 38.44
C ASN A 764 -9.18 -10.01 37.06
N ALA A 765 -8.75 -8.76 36.88
CA ALA A 765 -8.79 -8.09 35.58
C ALA A 765 -7.93 -8.81 34.52
N ILE A 766 -6.73 -9.26 34.90
CA ILE A 766 -5.83 -10.04 34.05
C ILE A 766 -6.50 -11.38 33.66
N ALA A 767 -7.14 -12.06 34.61
CA ALA A 767 -7.86 -13.32 34.34
C ALA A 767 -9.04 -13.14 33.35
N LEU A 768 -9.60 -11.93 33.26
CA LEU A 768 -10.65 -11.57 32.30
C LEU A 768 -10.08 -11.04 30.96
N GLY A 769 -8.77 -11.15 30.72
CA GLY A 769 -8.12 -10.73 29.48
C GLY A 769 -7.59 -9.30 29.47
N GLY A 770 -7.62 -8.58 30.59
CA GLY A 770 -7.14 -7.18 30.70
C GLY A 770 -5.62 -7.01 30.80
N GLY A 771 -4.83 -8.05 30.53
CA GLY A 771 -3.37 -8.03 30.69
C GLY A 771 -2.57 -8.14 29.38
N SER A 772 -3.23 -8.07 28.23
CA SER A 772 -2.60 -8.33 26.92
C SER A 772 -1.53 -7.31 26.52
N ASP A 773 -1.61 -6.08 27.02
CA ASP A 773 -0.67 -4.99 26.75
C ASP A 773 0.43 -4.82 27.82
N GLY A 774 0.45 -5.68 28.84
CA GLY A 774 1.39 -5.61 29.96
C GLY A 774 1.06 -4.54 31.02
N THR A 775 0.15 -3.59 30.78
CA THR A 775 -0.14 -2.48 31.70
C THR A 775 -0.64 -2.97 33.05
N ALA A 776 -1.61 -3.91 33.04
CA ALA A 776 -2.15 -4.49 34.28
C ALA A 776 -1.11 -5.28 35.08
N PHE A 777 -0.15 -5.93 34.41
CA PHE A 777 0.97 -6.60 35.07
C PHE A 777 1.88 -5.58 35.76
N ARG A 778 2.26 -4.50 35.07
CA ARG A 778 3.07 -3.42 35.65
C ARG A 778 2.42 -2.83 36.89
N SER A 779 1.13 -2.49 36.81
CA SER A 779 0.41 -1.90 37.95
C SER A 779 0.24 -2.88 39.11
N ARG A 780 0.00 -4.17 38.83
CA ARG A 780 0.03 -5.23 39.87
C ARG A 780 1.41 -5.35 40.50
N GLY A 781 2.48 -5.26 39.70
CA GLY A 781 3.86 -5.25 40.17
C GLY A 781 4.12 -4.12 41.17
N LEU A 782 3.62 -2.92 40.90
CA LEU A 782 3.67 -1.80 41.85
C LEU A 782 2.92 -2.12 43.14
N ALA A 783 1.68 -2.63 43.06
CA ALA A 783 0.93 -3.02 44.25
C ALA A 783 1.69 -4.07 45.09
N LYS A 784 2.29 -5.07 44.45
CA LYS A 784 3.13 -6.09 45.12
C LYS A 784 4.38 -5.49 45.75
N LEU A 785 5.06 -4.58 45.05
CA LEU A 785 6.27 -3.91 45.55
C LEU A 785 6.00 -3.18 46.85
N PHE A 786 4.92 -2.39 46.90
CA PHE A 786 4.52 -1.63 48.10
C PHE A 786 3.85 -2.48 49.17
N ALA A 787 3.38 -3.69 48.84
CA ALA A 787 3.04 -4.73 49.81
C ALA A 787 4.27 -5.46 50.39
N GLY A 788 5.50 -5.09 49.98
CA GLY A 788 6.75 -5.70 50.44
C GLY A 788 7.16 -6.97 49.68
N ARG A 789 6.44 -7.33 48.62
CA ARG A 789 6.68 -8.52 47.80
C ARG A 789 7.52 -8.20 46.56
N VAL A 790 8.77 -7.83 46.81
CA VAL A 790 9.71 -7.35 45.78
C VAL A 790 9.97 -8.40 44.69
N GLU A 791 10.10 -9.67 45.08
CA GLU A 791 10.32 -10.80 44.15
C GLU A 791 9.15 -10.96 43.17
N ASP A 792 7.92 -10.99 43.69
CA ASP A 792 6.72 -11.14 42.87
C ASP A 792 6.43 -9.91 42.00
N ALA A 793 6.87 -8.73 42.47
CA ALA A 793 6.81 -7.49 41.70
C ALA A 793 7.78 -7.51 40.52
N ASN A 794 9.02 -7.96 40.74
CA ASN A 794 10.04 -8.11 39.71
C ASN A 794 9.56 -9.05 38.59
N ALA A 795 8.93 -10.17 38.94
CA ALA A 795 8.34 -11.09 37.98
C ALA A 795 7.20 -10.45 37.16
N ASP A 796 6.36 -9.63 37.78
CA ASP A 796 5.30 -8.89 37.07
C ASP A 796 5.88 -7.84 36.11
N PHE A 797 6.94 -7.13 36.50
CA PHE A 797 7.61 -6.16 35.62
C PHE A 797 8.31 -6.84 34.43
N ALA A 798 8.92 -8.01 34.65
CA ALA A 798 9.45 -8.83 33.56
C ALA A 798 8.34 -9.23 32.59
N LYS A 799 7.19 -9.70 33.13
CA LYS A 799 6.06 -10.07 32.29
C LYS A 799 5.46 -8.88 31.54
N ALA A 800 5.41 -7.71 32.16
CA ALA A 800 4.94 -6.47 31.53
C ALA A 800 5.89 -6.01 30.40
N SER A 801 7.22 -6.14 30.59
CA SER A 801 8.23 -5.86 29.56
C SER A 801 8.08 -6.77 28.34
N GLU A 802 7.80 -8.06 28.56
CA GLU A 802 7.57 -9.03 27.47
C GLU A 802 6.32 -8.70 26.63
N LEU A 803 5.24 -8.27 27.27
CA LEU A 803 3.93 -8.07 26.64
C LEU A 803 3.73 -6.66 26.06
N GLY A 804 4.42 -5.67 26.64
CA GLY A 804 4.26 -4.27 26.26
C GLY A 804 4.76 -3.96 24.86
N ASP A 805 4.10 -2.97 24.24
CA ASP A 805 4.65 -2.27 23.09
C ASP A 805 5.97 -1.55 23.43
N ALA A 806 6.63 -0.93 22.45
CA ALA A 806 7.95 -0.36 22.68
C ALA A 806 7.98 0.65 23.85
N GLU A 807 6.95 1.49 24.00
CA GLU A 807 6.88 2.50 25.06
C GLU A 807 6.43 1.90 26.39
N THR A 808 5.40 1.05 26.41
CA THR A 808 4.91 0.37 27.62
C THR A 808 5.98 -0.54 28.23
N ARG A 809 6.79 -1.17 27.38
CA ARG A 809 7.96 -1.95 27.76
C ARG A 809 8.99 -1.08 28.49
N LEU A 810 9.36 0.09 27.94
CA LEU A 810 10.36 0.97 28.56
C LEU A 810 9.99 1.32 29.99
N PHE A 811 8.75 1.74 30.24
CA PHE A 811 8.27 2.03 31.59
C PHE A 811 8.27 0.80 32.51
N SER A 812 7.97 -0.39 31.98
CA SER A 812 8.02 -1.65 32.76
C SER A 812 9.47 -2.03 33.10
N GLU A 813 10.41 -1.79 32.20
CA GLU A 813 11.83 -2.12 32.35
C GLU A 813 12.53 -1.23 33.36
N VAL A 814 12.15 0.03 33.46
CA VAL A 814 12.61 0.93 34.52
C VAL A 814 12.34 0.30 35.90
N TRP A 815 11.13 -0.22 36.12
CA TRP A 815 10.77 -0.91 37.36
C TRP A 815 11.43 -2.28 37.52
N LEU A 816 11.60 -3.03 36.43
CA LEU A 816 12.32 -4.29 36.43
C LEU A 816 13.77 -4.09 36.89
N VAL A 817 14.48 -3.11 36.33
CA VAL A 817 15.86 -2.79 36.71
C VAL A 817 15.95 -2.34 38.17
N ALA A 818 15.07 -1.43 38.58
CA ALA A 818 15.05 -0.93 39.96
C ALA A 818 14.81 -2.08 40.98
N THR A 819 13.87 -2.98 40.71
CA THR A 819 13.58 -4.11 41.61
C THR A 819 14.65 -5.21 41.56
N SER A 820 15.25 -5.48 40.39
CA SER A 820 16.41 -6.37 40.28
C SER A 820 17.59 -5.88 41.11
N GLY A 821 17.84 -4.56 41.09
CA GLY A 821 18.85 -3.92 41.93
C GLY A 821 18.59 -4.12 43.44
N ARG A 822 17.34 -3.91 43.90
CA ARG A 822 16.94 -4.16 45.30
C ARG A 822 17.13 -5.61 45.72
N LEU A 823 16.92 -6.55 44.80
CA LEU A 823 17.10 -7.99 45.02
C LEU A 823 18.55 -8.46 44.82
N ARG A 824 19.45 -7.58 44.36
CA ARG A 824 20.82 -7.92 43.91
C ARG A 824 20.84 -9.02 42.85
N LYS A 825 19.84 -9.01 41.97
CA LYS A 825 19.75 -9.91 40.82
C LYS A 825 20.35 -9.27 39.58
N PRO A 826 20.96 -10.07 38.69
CA PRO A 826 21.40 -9.56 37.40
C PRO A 826 20.20 -9.06 36.58
N VAL A 827 20.38 -7.91 35.93
CA VAL A 827 19.47 -7.43 34.89
C VAL A 827 19.74 -8.24 33.61
N PRO A 828 18.72 -8.61 32.82
CA PRO A 828 18.94 -9.36 31.59
C PRO A 828 19.89 -8.64 30.61
N PRO A 829 20.94 -9.31 30.07
CA PRO A 829 21.95 -8.67 29.21
C PRO A 829 21.38 -7.97 27.98
N GLU A 830 20.33 -8.55 27.38
CA GLU A 830 19.63 -8.00 26.22
C GLU A 830 18.94 -6.67 26.52
N LEU A 831 18.45 -6.48 27.76
CA LEU A 831 17.86 -5.22 28.21
C LEU A 831 18.95 -4.16 28.32
N ILE A 832 20.09 -4.49 28.92
CA ILE A 832 21.24 -3.57 29.04
C ILE A 832 21.73 -3.14 27.66
N ALA A 833 21.90 -4.09 26.73
CA ALA A 833 22.35 -3.80 25.37
C ALA A 833 21.37 -2.86 24.63
N ARG A 834 20.06 -3.10 24.76
CA ARG A 834 19.05 -2.23 24.15
C ARG A 834 19.03 -0.84 24.79
N ALA A 835 19.06 -0.76 26.11
CA ALA A 835 19.09 0.51 26.84
C ALA A 835 20.30 1.37 26.43
N ALA A 836 21.47 0.74 26.21
CA ALA A 836 22.66 1.42 25.70
C ALA A 836 22.50 1.87 24.24
N ALA A 837 21.96 1.02 23.36
CA ALA A 837 21.75 1.35 21.95
C ALA A 837 20.76 2.51 21.74
N GLU A 838 19.78 2.63 22.65
CA GLU A 838 18.71 3.63 22.59
C GLU A 838 18.95 4.82 23.54
N ALA A 839 20.12 4.92 24.17
CA ALA A 839 20.40 5.86 25.27
C ALA A 839 20.12 7.33 24.95
N HIS A 840 20.27 7.74 23.68
CA HIS A 840 20.05 9.11 23.20
C HIS A 840 18.74 9.30 22.44
N GLY A 841 17.82 8.33 22.50
CA GLY A 841 16.48 8.44 21.92
C GLY A 841 15.53 9.34 22.71
N ASP A 842 14.28 9.40 22.28
CA ASP A 842 13.24 10.16 22.99
C ASP A 842 13.02 9.61 24.41
N TRP A 843 12.78 10.54 25.35
CA TRP A 843 12.44 10.25 26.74
C TRP A 843 11.29 9.21 26.83
N PRO A 844 11.36 8.18 27.69
CA PRO A 844 12.25 8.01 28.86
C PRO A 844 13.51 7.15 28.65
N ARG A 845 13.96 6.89 27.41
CA ARG A 845 15.11 5.98 27.13
C ARG A 845 16.39 6.33 27.89
N ALA A 846 16.69 7.62 28.04
CA ALA A 846 17.83 8.09 28.81
C ALA A 846 17.78 7.68 30.29
N ALA A 847 16.58 7.59 30.89
CA ALA A 847 16.43 7.12 32.26
C ALA A 847 16.73 5.63 32.40
N LEU A 848 16.24 4.81 31.48
CA LEU A 848 16.55 3.38 31.46
C LEU A 848 18.05 3.15 31.26
N ALA A 849 18.66 3.89 30.32
CA ALA A 849 20.11 3.85 30.09
C ALA A 849 20.90 4.24 31.34
N MET A 850 20.45 5.23 32.12
CA MET A 850 21.07 5.57 33.40
C MET A 850 20.89 4.45 34.43
N LEU A 851 19.70 3.84 34.53
CA LEU A 851 19.46 2.74 35.46
C LEU A 851 20.30 1.49 35.15
N THR A 852 20.62 1.25 33.88
CA THR A 852 21.49 0.15 33.44
C THR A 852 22.98 0.52 33.41
N GLY A 853 23.34 1.75 33.77
CA GLY A 853 24.74 2.22 33.82
C GLY A 853 25.36 2.65 32.48
N ALA A 854 24.56 2.79 31.42
CA ALA A 854 25.00 3.26 30.11
C ALA A 854 25.09 4.80 30.02
N LEU A 855 24.40 5.53 30.89
CA LEU A 855 24.52 6.98 31.06
C LEU A 855 24.72 7.34 32.54
N SER A 856 25.42 8.45 32.78
CA SER A 856 25.42 9.12 34.08
C SER A 856 24.11 9.88 34.34
N PRO A 857 23.78 10.20 35.60
CA PRO A 857 22.67 11.10 35.93
C PRO A 857 22.73 12.45 35.19
N ASP A 858 23.92 13.04 35.04
CA ASP A 858 24.10 14.32 34.37
C ASP A 858 23.78 14.23 32.87
N GLU A 859 24.21 13.15 32.21
CA GLU A 859 23.88 12.88 30.80
C GLU A 859 22.39 12.63 30.59
N MET A 860 21.73 11.95 31.55
CA MET A 860 20.27 11.79 31.54
C MET A 860 19.57 13.15 31.59
N PHE A 861 19.92 14.04 32.52
CA PHE A 861 19.30 15.37 32.60
C PHE A 861 19.59 16.23 31.37
N LYS A 862 20.80 16.14 30.81
CA LYS A 862 21.16 16.84 29.56
C LYS A 862 20.27 16.44 28.39
N SER A 863 19.76 15.20 28.36
CA SER A 863 18.80 14.77 27.33
C SER A 863 17.49 15.58 27.35
N LEU A 864 17.14 16.15 28.51
CA LEU A 864 15.93 16.96 28.71
C LEU A 864 16.10 18.43 28.32
N ASP A 865 17.30 18.88 28.00
CA ASP A 865 17.56 20.29 27.66
C ASP A 865 16.83 20.75 26.39
N LYS A 866 16.46 19.79 25.53
CA LYS A 866 15.69 20.04 24.30
C LYS A 866 14.20 20.25 24.57
N LYS A 867 13.71 19.99 25.78
CA LYS A 867 12.30 20.16 26.18
C LYS A 867 12.08 21.50 26.88
N ALA A 868 10.87 22.05 26.77
CA ALA A 868 10.46 23.30 27.41
C ALA A 868 9.07 23.17 28.07
N GLY A 869 8.72 24.15 28.91
CA GLY A 869 7.40 24.25 29.54
C GLY A 869 6.96 22.99 30.30
N ASP A 870 5.67 22.69 30.22
CA ASP A 870 5.03 21.57 30.91
C ASP A 870 5.64 20.21 30.49
N GLU A 871 6.00 20.04 29.21
CA GLU A 871 6.66 18.81 28.74
C GLU A 871 7.99 18.56 29.47
N ARG A 872 8.80 19.60 29.67
CA ARG A 872 10.05 19.51 30.43
C ARG A 872 9.77 19.18 31.90
N GLN A 873 8.79 19.84 32.52
CA GLN A 873 8.45 19.62 33.93
C GLN A 873 7.94 18.18 34.17
N MET A 874 7.15 17.64 33.25
CA MET A 874 6.70 16.25 33.27
C MET A 874 7.87 15.28 33.15
N ALA A 875 8.75 15.47 32.18
CA ALA A 875 9.94 14.64 32.02
C ALA A 875 10.91 14.74 33.22
N LEU A 876 11.07 15.93 33.81
CA LEU A 876 11.85 16.13 35.02
C LEU A 876 11.26 15.39 36.22
N THR A 877 9.92 15.31 36.32
CA THR A 877 9.24 14.59 37.40
C THR A 877 9.61 13.10 37.38
N GLU A 878 9.52 12.49 36.20
CA GLU A 878 9.95 11.11 35.97
C GLU A 878 11.47 10.95 36.19
N ALA A 879 12.29 11.88 35.68
CA ALA A 879 13.75 11.83 35.81
C ALA A 879 14.24 11.86 37.26
N HIS A 880 13.72 12.78 38.06
CA HIS A 880 14.03 12.81 39.50
C HIS A 880 13.53 11.56 40.22
N PHE A 881 12.40 11.00 39.79
CA PHE A 881 11.90 9.78 40.40
C PHE A 881 12.82 8.59 40.11
N TYR A 882 13.21 8.40 38.86
CA TYR A 882 14.12 7.32 38.44
C TYR A 882 15.53 7.52 39.01
N LEU A 883 15.99 8.76 39.17
CA LEU A 883 17.21 9.07 39.92
C LEU A 883 17.11 8.63 41.38
N GLY A 884 15.96 8.87 42.02
CA GLY A 884 15.70 8.38 43.37
C GLY A 884 15.77 6.86 43.45
N GLN A 885 15.20 6.15 42.48
CA GLN A 885 15.31 4.69 42.37
C GLN A 885 16.76 4.22 42.20
N HIS A 886 17.54 4.90 41.36
CA HIS A 886 18.97 4.63 41.18
C HIS A 886 19.72 4.75 42.52
N TYR A 887 19.55 5.86 43.23
CA TYR A 887 20.21 6.06 44.53
C TYR A 887 19.75 5.09 45.62
N LEU A 888 18.49 4.64 45.59
CA LEU A 888 18.03 3.57 46.48
C LEU A 888 18.78 2.26 46.23
N VAL A 889 19.04 1.91 44.97
CA VAL A 889 19.77 0.69 44.59
C VAL A 889 21.26 0.81 44.92
N THR A 890 21.87 1.99 44.75
CA THR A 890 23.29 2.23 45.10
C THR A 890 23.53 2.45 46.60
N GLY A 891 22.47 2.56 47.40
CA GLY A 891 22.55 2.73 48.86
C GLY A 891 22.71 4.18 49.33
N GLU A 892 22.56 5.16 48.44
CA GLU A 892 22.69 6.59 48.71
C GLU A 892 21.36 7.20 49.20
N ILE A 893 20.89 6.75 50.37
CA ILE A 893 19.54 7.01 50.90
C ILE A 893 19.17 8.50 50.98
N GLU A 894 20.11 9.36 51.38
CA GLU A 894 19.89 10.80 51.49
C GLU A 894 19.66 11.45 50.12
N LYS A 895 20.43 11.04 49.10
CA LYS A 895 20.24 11.49 47.73
C LYS A 895 18.94 10.95 47.13
N ALA A 896 18.58 9.71 47.46
CA ALA A 896 17.30 9.12 47.08
C ALA A 896 16.13 9.92 47.66
N ARG A 897 16.19 10.28 48.95
CA ARG A 897 15.16 11.12 49.58
C ARG A 897 15.03 12.46 48.89
N ALA A 898 16.13 13.17 48.69
CA ALA A 898 16.13 14.47 48.01
C ALA A 898 15.56 14.38 46.58
N ALA A 899 15.86 13.31 45.85
CA ALA A 899 15.32 13.08 44.51
C ALA A 899 13.80 12.84 44.53
N PHE A 900 13.27 12.04 45.47
CA PHE A 900 11.83 11.84 45.62
C PHE A 900 11.09 13.09 46.12
N GLU A 901 11.69 13.86 47.03
CA GLU A 901 11.19 15.18 47.42
C GLU A 901 11.10 16.09 46.19
N LYS A 902 12.11 16.07 45.33
CA LYS A 902 12.09 16.85 44.10
C LYS A 902 10.99 16.41 43.12
N THR A 903 10.76 15.12 42.95
CA THR A 903 9.61 14.59 42.20
C THR A 903 8.28 15.14 42.74
N ARG A 904 8.14 15.22 44.06
CA ARG A 904 6.92 15.76 44.71
C ARG A 904 6.79 17.27 44.54
N GLU A 905 7.88 18.02 44.59
CA GLU A 905 7.90 19.46 44.36
C GLU A 905 7.45 19.85 42.94
N LEU A 906 7.77 19.02 41.94
CA LEU A 906 7.37 19.28 40.55
C LEU A 906 5.87 19.07 40.29
N GLY A 907 5.16 18.40 41.19
CA GLY A 907 3.71 18.50 41.32
C GLY A 907 2.87 18.03 40.14
N VAL A 908 3.34 17.05 39.36
CA VAL A 908 2.55 16.38 38.31
C VAL A 908 1.64 15.33 38.95
N ILE A 909 0.48 15.77 39.43
CA ILE A 909 -0.36 15.02 40.38
C ILE A 909 -0.95 13.72 39.85
N ASP A 910 -1.05 13.57 38.53
CA ASP A 910 -1.63 12.42 37.84
C ASP A 910 -0.60 11.34 37.48
N TYR A 911 0.69 11.58 37.71
CA TYR A 911 1.76 10.61 37.47
C TYR A 911 1.88 9.57 38.59
N ILE A 912 2.15 8.33 38.19
CA ILE A 912 2.40 7.25 39.15
C ILE A 912 3.68 7.50 39.94
N GLU A 913 4.69 8.11 39.32
CA GLU A 913 5.94 8.55 39.94
C GLU A 913 5.69 9.54 41.08
N TYR A 914 4.75 10.49 40.89
CA TYR A 914 4.38 11.44 41.94
C TYR A 914 3.75 10.73 43.14
N ILE A 915 2.85 9.77 42.90
CA ILE A 915 2.19 9.00 43.95
C ILE A 915 3.20 8.11 44.67
N VAL A 916 4.04 7.41 43.92
CA VAL A 916 4.99 6.46 44.45
C VAL A 916 6.15 7.14 45.18
N ALA A 917 6.58 8.32 44.76
CA ALA A 917 7.56 9.13 45.50
C ALA A 917 7.11 9.38 46.95
N LYS A 918 5.81 9.65 47.17
CA LYS A 918 5.25 9.80 48.52
C LYS A 918 5.39 8.51 49.33
N LEU A 919 5.03 7.36 48.75
CA LEU A 919 5.12 6.07 49.41
C LEU A 919 6.57 5.69 49.76
N GLU A 920 7.52 5.98 48.87
CA GLU A 920 8.95 5.78 49.14
C GLU A 920 9.46 6.70 50.25
N LEU A 921 9.05 7.97 50.28
CA LEU A 921 9.41 8.90 51.37
C LEU A 921 8.85 8.44 52.72
N GLU A 922 7.60 7.97 52.76
CA GLU A 922 6.99 7.40 53.96
C GLU A 922 7.73 6.14 54.44
N ARG A 923 8.12 5.26 53.51
CA ARG A 923 8.92 4.07 53.80
C ARG A 923 10.30 4.43 54.35
N LEU A 924 11.00 5.39 53.74
CA LEU A 924 12.32 5.85 54.19
C LEU A 924 12.25 6.51 55.58
N LYS A 925 11.18 7.28 55.85
CA LYS A 925 10.92 7.87 57.17
C LYS A 925 10.71 6.79 58.23
N ALA A 926 9.95 5.74 57.92
CA ALA A 926 9.74 4.61 58.84
C ALA A 926 11.04 3.83 59.12
N GLN A 927 11.94 3.72 58.14
CA GLN A 927 13.27 3.09 58.30
C GLN A 927 14.26 3.96 59.10
N GLY A 928 14.15 5.28 59.02
CA GLY A 928 14.92 6.22 59.85
C GLY A 928 14.45 6.28 61.31
N ALA A 929 13.17 5.99 61.58
CA ALA A 929 12.61 5.98 62.94
C ALA A 929 13.09 4.77 63.78
N THR A 930 13.48 3.66 63.15
CA THR A 930 13.94 2.44 63.84
C THR A 930 15.44 2.44 64.20
N THR A 931 16.24 3.42 63.75
CA THR A 931 17.68 3.50 64.06
C THR A 931 18.02 4.41 65.26
N SER A 932 17.02 4.94 65.99
CA SER A 932 17.23 5.79 67.18
C SER A 932 17.14 5.07 68.54
N ALA A 933 16.99 3.74 68.58
CA ALA A 933 17.02 3.00 69.84
C ALA A 933 18.45 2.92 70.38
N LYS A 934 18.77 3.75 71.39
CA LYS A 934 19.98 3.69 72.21
C LYS A 934 20.29 2.25 72.67
N PRO A 935 21.56 1.83 72.70
CA PRO A 935 21.95 0.57 73.33
C PRO A 935 21.76 0.71 74.84
N THR A 936 20.88 -0.10 75.43
CA THR A 936 20.81 -0.29 76.88
C THR A 936 22.03 -1.08 77.34
N SER A 937 22.87 -0.43 78.15
CA SER A 937 23.93 -1.05 78.93
C SER A 937 23.38 -1.78 80.14
N SER A 938 23.85 -3.00 80.40
CA SER A 938 24.14 -3.64 81.71
C SER A 938 24.02 -5.16 81.56
N ALA A 939 24.72 -6.04 82.24
CA ALA A 939 25.94 -6.08 83.04
C ALA A 939 25.99 -7.53 83.58
N HIS A 940 27.19 -8.09 83.70
CA HIS A 940 27.56 -9.38 84.32
C HIS A 940 27.34 -10.67 83.53
#